data_AF-A0A351H750-F1
#
_entry.id   AF-A0A351H750-F1
#
_cell.length_a   1.000
_cell.length_b   1.000
_cell.length_c   1.000
_cell.angle_alpha   90.00
_cell.angle_beta   90.00
_cell.angle_gamma   90.00
#
_symmetry.space_group_name_H-M   'P 1'
#
loop_
_entity.id
_entity.type
_entity.pdbx_description
1 polymer ?
#
loop_
_entity_poly.entity_id
_entity_poly.type
_entity_poly.pdbx_seq_one_letter_code
_entity_poly.pdbx_strand_id
1 'polypeptide(L)'
;MYKDSEGKRYDSYGNQYSPEQEEAGEFITKAFCDITGAENTPYAFYISAGSHSIALTCGDEPFALEKIVIAAPDALSPYAEVEKSYKEKGFISAEGEPIIVEGEDAALKSTRAIVPKADSTSPVPSPSDPKKQIINYIGSSNWKSPEEEIIWKISVKETGLYRLGAVFKQDQTVNGYSYRKLKIDGVVPFYEALNLKFYYGTGWQYYEFADDGKEPYLFYLEKGEHTVSLTATLSETAEFYNELREITSALSDLYLEIAMITGENPDKNRDYDLFKQIDGFNDTLSANYGRLTKLANGMKKLSDGEETSFISAVNNMARVIKSMIDNPYTAQNYVTDYYNNYTTLSAWLYDMKSMPLSIDRLYFYPSDSSYKPHMPGFFKKLAFGFERFATSFTADYGNTGSAEKDLKIWVNWGRDQAMVLNSLIEESFTPDTGIKVELELTDATLVKGILSGNAPDLSLHLPRTEPVNLAMRGALYDLTEFEDYTEIIKRFGESADVPYRYGNGTYALPDTQSFYIMFYRSDILEKLEIPVPETWEQFLAATAVLQRNNMQSWIPYTQITASSTVNTGVGGLNLFASILQQHGGSFYNDSKTATALETPTALSAFTFWTDMYTKYKLPTTASFYNRLRLGTMPLGIEVYTLYTTLKEAAPEIDGRWGIALVPGTRLNGTVNHTVSGAGTGCGIISSSKHKQEAWEFLKWWTSADTQLRYNNNVESILGA
;
A
#
# COMPACT_ATOMS: atom_id res chain seq x y z
N MET A 1 -5.08 -17.87 3.95
CA MET A 1 -6.23 -17.01 4.34
C MET A 1 -6.10 -16.67 5.81
N TYR A 2 -6.79 -15.62 6.24
CA TYR A 2 -6.70 -15.04 7.57
C TYR A 2 -8.06 -15.08 8.28
N LYS A 3 -8.04 -15.18 9.61
CA LYS A 3 -9.21 -15.08 10.49
C LYS A 3 -8.93 -14.04 11.58
N ASP A 4 -9.99 -13.55 12.21
CA ASP A 4 -9.84 -12.69 13.38
C ASP A 4 -9.32 -13.50 14.58
N SER A 5 -8.43 -12.89 15.36
CA SER A 5 -8.05 -13.38 16.70
C SER A 5 -9.28 -13.51 17.59
N GLU A 6 -9.29 -14.48 18.50
CA GLU A 6 -10.42 -14.67 19.40
C GLU A 6 -10.56 -13.52 20.41
N GLY A 7 -11.81 -13.06 20.61
CA GLY A 7 -12.15 -12.07 21.63
C GLY A 7 -12.17 -10.62 21.12
N LYS A 8 -13.08 -9.81 21.68
CA LYS A 8 -13.18 -8.38 21.37
C LYS A 8 -12.16 -7.60 22.20
N ARG A 9 -11.44 -6.69 21.55
CA ARG A 9 -10.44 -5.82 22.18
C ARG A 9 -11.04 -4.47 22.51
N TYR A 10 -10.69 -3.90 23.66
CA TYR A 10 -11.22 -2.63 24.13
C TYR A 10 -10.13 -1.71 24.68
N ASP A 11 -10.28 -0.40 24.50
CA ASP A 11 -9.50 0.60 25.21
C ASP A 11 -10.07 0.87 26.62
N SER A 12 -9.36 1.70 27.40
CA SER A 12 -9.79 2.10 28.75
C SER A 12 -11.14 2.83 28.80
N TYR A 13 -11.61 3.36 27.67
CA TYR A 13 -12.90 4.05 27.51
C TYR A 13 -14.01 3.12 26.99
N GLY A 14 -13.68 1.86 26.70
CA GLY A 14 -14.59 0.85 26.16
C GLY A 14 -14.85 0.97 24.67
N ASN A 15 -13.99 1.68 23.92
CA ASN A 15 -13.95 1.66 22.46
C ASN A 15 -13.34 0.36 21.98
N GLN A 16 -13.86 -0.21 20.89
CA GLN A 16 -13.32 -1.42 20.29
C GLN A 16 -12.16 -1.15 19.32
N TYR A 17 -11.19 -2.05 19.35
CA TYR A 17 -10.11 -2.12 18.36
C TYR A 17 -10.35 -3.26 17.39
N SER A 18 -9.89 -3.07 16.15
CA SER A 18 -9.87 -4.14 15.15
C SER A 18 -9.11 -5.34 15.71
N PRO A 19 -9.64 -6.56 15.55
CA PRO A 19 -8.97 -7.79 15.95
C PRO A 19 -7.67 -8.00 15.18
N GLU A 20 -6.73 -8.72 15.79
CA GLU A 20 -5.53 -9.14 15.06
C GLU A 20 -5.91 -10.18 13.99
N GLN A 21 -5.08 -10.28 12.96
CA GLN A 21 -5.27 -11.25 11.90
C GLN A 21 -4.32 -12.42 12.08
N GLU A 22 -4.89 -13.61 12.19
CA GLU A 22 -4.16 -14.86 12.32
C GLU A 22 -4.27 -15.67 11.02
N GLU A 23 -3.21 -16.40 10.66
CA GLU A 23 -3.31 -17.39 9.59
C GLU A 23 -4.31 -18.48 9.98
N ALA A 24 -5.27 -18.77 9.09
CA ALA A 24 -6.28 -19.78 9.37
C ALA A 24 -5.70 -21.22 9.40
N GLY A 25 -4.56 -21.45 8.75
CA GLY A 25 -3.93 -22.78 8.66
C GLY A 25 -4.72 -23.81 7.84
N GLU A 26 -5.72 -23.37 7.08
CA GLU A 26 -6.60 -24.23 6.28
C GLU A 26 -6.18 -24.26 4.80
N PHE A 27 -6.28 -25.43 4.15
CA PHE A 27 -6.13 -25.52 2.70
C PHE A 27 -7.34 -24.87 2.01
N ILE A 28 -7.06 -24.07 0.99
CA ILE A 28 -8.09 -23.45 0.15
C ILE A 28 -7.99 -23.97 -1.28
N THR A 29 -9.13 -24.11 -1.94
CA THR A 29 -9.17 -24.39 -3.38
C THR A 29 -9.35 -23.07 -4.12
N LYS A 30 -8.39 -22.72 -4.98
CA LYS A 30 -8.46 -21.54 -5.84
C LYS A 30 -8.12 -21.93 -7.27
N ALA A 31 -8.91 -21.48 -8.23
CA ALA A 31 -8.60 -21.65 -9.64
C ALA A 31 -7.49 -20.67 -10.04
N PHE A 32 -6.62 -21.06 -10.99
CA PHE A 32 -5.62 -20.15 -11.54
C PHE A 32 -6.31 -19.00 -12.28
N CYS A 33 -6.09 -17.78 -11.84
CA CYS A 33 -6.75 -16.58 -12.37
C CYS A 33 -5.75 -15.42 -12.49
N ASP A 34 -6.16 -14.40 -13.23
CA ASP A 34 -5.44 -13.15 -13.30
C ASP A 34 -5.57 -12.35 -12.00
N ILE A 35 -4.46 -12.16 -11.30
CA ILE A 35 -4.41 -11.38 -10.05
C ILE A 35 -4.66 -9.88 -10.29
N THR A 36 -4.54 -9.41 -11.53
CA THR A 36 -4.87 -8.02 -11.86
C THR A 36 -6.37 -7.78 -11.95
N GLY A 37 -7.18 -8.84 -11.98
CA GLY A 37 -8.62 -8.79 -12.18
C GLY A 37 -9.05 -8.42 -13.59
N ALA A 38 -8.11 -8.31 -14.53
CA ALA A 38 -8.40 -7.94 -15.91
C ALA A 38 -9.01 -9.11 -16.71
N GLU A 39 -8.74 -10.34 -16.30
CA GLU A 39 -9.51 -11.52 -16.68
C GLU A 39 -10.47 -11.92 -15.55
N ASN A 40 -11.77 -11.91 -15.85
CA ASN A 40 -12.81 -12.19 -14.86
C ASN A 40 -13.05 -13.69 -14.61
N THR A 41 -12.48 -14.56 -15.46
CA THR A 41 -12.63 -16.01 -15.37
C THR A 41 -11.26 -16.67 -15.16
N PRO A 42 -11.23 -17.90 -14.59
CA PRO A 42 -10.00 -18.65 -14.48
C PRO A 42 -9.35 -18.91 -15.84
N TYR A 43 -8.01 -19.01 -15.86
CA TYR A 43 -7.27 -19.38 -17.05
C TYR A 43 -7.68 -20.77 -17.54
N ALA A 44 -7.96 -20.85 -18.84
CA ALA A 44 -8.26 -22.09 -19.53
C ALA A 44 -7.06 -22.54 -20.37
N PHE A 45 -6.69 -23.81 -20.25
CA PHE A 45 -5.59 -24.40 -21.00
C PHE A 45 -6.11 -25.48 -21.94
N TYR A 46 -5.67 -25.45 -23.20
CA TYR A 46 -5.91 -26.57 -24.12
C TYR A 46 -4.95 -27.71 -23.80
N ILE A 47 -5.49 -28.81 -23.28
CA ILE A 47 -4.73 -30.04 -22.97
C ILE A 47 -5.15 -31.12 -23.97
N SER A 48 -4.24 -31.52 -24.86
CA SER A 48 -4.50 -32.60 -25.82
C SER A 48 -4.47 -33.99 -25.16
N ALA A 49 -4.97 -35.01 -25.85
CA ALA A 49 -4.84 -36.38 -25.35
C ALA A 49 -3.35 -36.79 -25.28
N GLY A 50 -2.88 -37.23 -24.12
CA GLY A 50 -1.49 -37.66 -23.91
C GLY A 50 -0.96 -37.34 -22.52
N SER A 51 0.37 -37.42 -22.38
CA SER A 51 1.08 -37.05 -21.15
C SER A 51 1.57 -35.61 -21.24
N HIS A 52 1.33 -34.86 -20.17
CA HIS A 52 1.73 -33.46 -20.05
C HIS A 52 2.54 -33.27 -18.77
N SER A 53 3.45 -32.30 -18.77
CA SER A 53 4.24 -31.92 -17.61
C SER A 53 3.84 -30.52 -17.15
N ILE A 54 3.57 -30.35 -15.86
CA ILE A 54 3.27 -29.07 -15.24
C ILE A 54 4.41 -28.74 -14.27
N ALA A 55 4.97 -27.54 -14.38
CA ALA A 55 5.98 -27.03 -13.46
C ALA A 55 5.41 -25.81 -12.72
N LEU A 56 5.55 -25.81 -11.40
CA LEU A 56 5.20 -24.68 -10.54
C LEU A 56 6.49 -24.12 -9.95
N THR A 57 6.74 -22.84 -10.18
CA THR A 57 7.90 -22.13 -9.62
C THR A 57 7.38 -21.12 -8.61
N CYS A 58 7.85 -21.24 -7.37
CA CYS A 58 7.61 -20.25 -6.32
C CYS A 58 8.62 -19.11 -6.50
N GLY A 59 8.12 -17.89 -6.72
CA GLY A 59 8.95 -16.68 -6.87
C GLY A 59 9.24 -15.96 -5.56
N ASP A 60 8.23 -15.84 -4.69
CA ASP A 60 8.29 -14.95 -3.53
C ASP A 60 8.31 -15.72 -2.19
N GLU A 61 7.28 -16.52 -1.91
CA GLU A 61 7.10 -17.16 -0.60
C GLU A 61 6.77 -18.66 -0.70
N PRO A 62 7.32 -19.49 0.20
CA PRO A 62 7.02 -20.92 0.23
C PRO A 62 5.54 -21.14 0.53
N PHE A 63 4.93 -22.12 -0.15
CA PHE A 63 3.54 -22.50 0.09
C PHE A 63 3.40 -24.03 0.19
N ALA A 64 2.36 -24.46 0.92
CA ALA A 64 1.97 -25.86 0.96
C ALA A 64 0.99 -26.16 -0.19
N LEU A 65 1.29 -27.18 -0.99
CA LEU A 65 0.42 -27.66 -2.06
C LEU A 65 -0.16 -29.02 -1.68
N GLU A 66 -1.48 -29.09 -1.51
CA GLU A 66 -2.16 -30.36 -1.22
C GLU A 66 -2.40 -31.17 -2.50
N LYS A 67 -3.04 -30.56 -3.51
CA LYS A 67 -3.38 -31.21 -4.78
C LYS A 67 -3.50 -30.20 -5.91
N ILE A 68 -3.30 -30.67 -7.14
CA ILE A 68 -3.63 -29.95 -8.37
C ILE A 68 -4.85 -30.64 -8.98
N VAL A 69 -5.89 -29.87 -9.28
CA VAL A 69 -7.11 -30.36 -9.93
C VAL A 69 -7.17 -29.80 -11.35
N ILE A 70 -7.26 -30.69 -12.34
CA ILE A 70 -7.56 -30.32 -13.72
C ILE A 70 -9.03 -30.65 -13.95
N ALA A 71 -9.84 -29.64 -14.21
CA ALA A 71 -11.26 -29.77 -14.47
C ALA A 71 -11.64 -29.01 -15.74
N ALA A 72 -12.76 -29.39 -16.35
CA ALA A 72 -13.38 -28.56 -17.38
C ALA A 72 -13.82 -27.23 -16.74
N PRO A 73 -13.74 -26.09 -17.46
CA PRO A 73 -14.30 -24.84 -16.95
C PRO A 73 -15.76 -25.02 -16.57
N ASP A 74 -16.17 -24.43 -15.44
CA ASP A 74 -17.56 -24.46 -15.01
C ASP A 74 -18.45 -23.80 -16.08
N ALA A 75 -19.43 -24.54 -16.59
CA ALA A 75 -20.43 -24.01 -17.50
C ALA A 75 -21.42 -23.17 -16.67
N LEU A 76 -21.19 -21.87 -16.59
CA LEU A 76 -22.09 -20.95 -15.90
C LEU A 76 -23.34 -20.70 -16.75
N SER A 77 -24.48 -21.21 -16.29
CA SER A 77 -25.78 -20.90 -16.89
C SER A 77 -26.25 -19.49 -16.48
N PRO A 78 -26.94 -18.77 -17.38
CA PRO A 78 -27.70 -17.57 -17.01
C PRO A 78 -28.76 -17.88 -15.95
N TYR A 79 -29.06 -16.92 -15.07
CA TYR A 79 -30.03 -17.11 -14.01
C TYR A 79 -31.41 -17.53 -14.52
N ALA A 80 -31.84 -17.02 -15.68
CA ALA A 80 -33.12 -17.41 -16.29
C ALA A 80 -33.26 -18.92 -16.51
N GLU A 81 -32.15 -19.62 -16.84
CA GLU A 81 -32.14 -21.08 -16.97
C GLU A 81 -32.18 -21.77 -15.61
N VAL A 82 -31.44 -21.23 -14.63
CA VAL A 82 -31.41 -21.74 -13.25
C VAL A 82 -32.78 -21.61 -12.60
N GLU A 83 -33.44 -20.47 -12.74
CA GLU A 83 -34.79 -20.20 -12.25
C GLU A 83 -35.83 -21.16 -12.86
N LYS A 84 -35.70 -21.42 -14.17
CA LYS A 84 -36.53 -22.43 -14.85
C LYS A 84 -36.30 -23.82 -14.26
N SER A 85 -35.04 -24.21 -14.03
CA SER A 85 -34.70 -25.48 -13.36
C SER A 85 -35.29 -25.56 -11.94
N TYR A 86 -35.29 -24.46 -11.17
CA TYR A 86 -35.93 -24.43 -9.85
C TYR A 86 -37.44 -24.69 -9.94
N LYS A 87 -38.12 -24.06 -10.91
CA LYS A 87 -39.56 -24.27 -11.17
C LYS A 87 -39.84 -25.73 -11.58
N GLU A 88 -39.01 -26.31 -12.44
CA GLU A 88 -39.14 -27.71 -12.89
C GLU A 88 -38.91 -28.73 -11.77
N LYS A 89 -37.97 -28.45 -10.86
CA LYS A 89 -37.68 -29.27 -9.67
C LYS A 89 -38.69 -29.07 -8.53
N GLY A 90 -39.59 -28.08 -8.66
CA GLY A 90 -40.57 -27.77 -7.63
C GLY A 90 -39.98 -27.18 -6.37
N PHE A 91 -38.87 -26.44 -6.48
CA PHE A 91 -38.30 -25.72 -5.33
C PHE A 91 -39.24 -24.61 -4.88
N ILE A 92 -39.45 -24.51 -3.57
CA ILE A 92 -40.34 -23.55 -2.93
C ILE A 92 -39.56 -22.63 -2.00
N SER A 93 -40.20 -21.53 -1.57
CA SER A 93 -39.65 -20.67 -0.54
C SER A 93 -39.33 -21.47 0.73
N ALA A 94 -38.24 -21.11 1.40
CA ALA A 94 -37.97 -21.61 2.74
C ALA A 94 -39.03 -21.09 3.73
N GLU A 95 -39.17 -21.74 4.88
CA GLU A 95 -40.02 -21.24 5.97
C GLU A 95 -39.17 -20.60 7.07
N GLY A 96 -39.69 -19.57 7.74
CA GLY A 96 -39.11 -19.00 8.95
C GLY A 96 -38.55 -17.59 8.81
N GLU A 97 -37.70 -17.21 9.76
CA GLU A 97 -37.11 -15.88 9.87
C GLU A 97 -35.86 -15.73 8.97
N PRO A 98 -35.53 -14.49 8.54
CA PRO A 98 -34.30 -14.21 7.81
C PRO A 98 -33.05 -14.65 8.59
N ILE A 99 -32.07 -15.19 7.87
CA ILE A 99 -30.70 -15.38 8.37
C ILE A 99 -29.99 -14.04 8.18
N ILE A 100 -29.45 -13.50 9.27
CA ILE A 100 -28.71 -12.23 9.28
C ILE A 100 -27.28 -12.53 9.71
N VAL A 101 -26.33 -12.02 8.94
CA VAL A 101 -24.90 -12.15 9.20
C VAL A 101 -24.33 -10.74 9.33
N GLU A 102 -23.68 -10.46 10.45
CA GLU A 102 -22.94 -9.20 10.63
C GLU A 102 -21.68 -9.24 9.75
N GLY A 103 -21.37 -8.13 9.10
CA GLY A 103 -20.29 -8.00 8.14
C GLY A 103 -18.94 -8.22 8.80
N GLU A 104 -18.76 -7.69 10.01
CA GLU A 104 -17.57 -7.90 10.83
C GLU A 104 -17.36 -9.36 11.29
N ASP A 105 -18.39 -10.21 11.27
CA ASP A 105 -18.29 -11.62 11.65
C ASP A 105 -17.77 -12.48 10.48
N ALA A 106 -16.75 -11.97 9.77
CA ALA A 106 -16.10 -12.65 8.66
C ALA A 106 -15.32 -13.88 9.15
N ALA A 107 -15.63 -15.05 8.57
CA ALA A 107 -14.98 -16.30 8.94
C ALA A 107 -13.55 -16.40 8.39
N LEU A 108 -13.35 -16.01 7.12
CA LEU A 108 -12.06 -16.02 6.45
C LEU A 108 -11.89 -14.81 5.53
N LYS A 109 -10.66 -14.33 5.40
CA LYS A 109 -10.25 -13.21 4.55
C LYS A 109 -9.04 -13.59 3.70
N SER A 110 -8.97 -13.09 2.48
CA SER A 110 -7.86 -13.36 1.56
C SER A 110 -6.53 -12.74 2.01
N THR A 111 -6.60 -11.57 2.67
CA THR A 111 -5.43 -10.81 3.16
C THR A 111 -5.66 -10.35 4.60
N ARG A 112 -4.56 -10.13 5.33
CA ARG A 112 -4.56 -9.56 6.68
C ARG A 112 -4.97 -8.08 6.71
N ALA A 113 -4.89 -7.37 5.59
CA ALA A 113 -5.29 -5.96 5.55
C ALA A 113 -6.81 -5.78 5.77
N ILE A 114 -7.61 -6.79 5.41
CA ILE A 114 -9.07 -6.76 5.58
C ILE A 114 -9.39 -6.99 7.06
N VAL A 115 -9.55 -5.89 7.79
CA VAL A 115 -9.99 -5.89 9.18
C VAL A 115 -11.34 -5.21 9.31
N PRO A 116 -12.18 -5.64 10.26
CA PRO A 116 -13.43 -4.97 10.55
C PRO A 116 -13.17 -3.62 11.23
N LYS A 117 -14.07 -2.67 10.99
CA LYS A 117 -13.94 -1.26 11.36
C LYS A 117 -15.20 -0.76 12.05
N ALA A 118 -15.11 0.44 12.59
CA ALA A 118 -16.19 1.10 13.32
C ALA A 118 -16.64 2.36 12.61
N ASP A 119 -17.93 2.50 12.34
CA ASP A 119 -18.55 3.75 11.91
C ASP A 119 -19.36 4.31 13.08
N SER A 120 -18.74 5.22 13.85
CA SER A 120 -19.37 5.96 14.95
C SER A 120 -20.14 7.19 14.47
N THR A 121 -20.32 7.36 13.16
CA THR A 121 -20.95 8.54 12.55
C THR A 121 -22.40 8.32 12.15
N SER A 122 -22.81 7.06 12.10
CA SER A 122 -24.12 6.64 11.61
C SER A 122 -24.79 5.67 12.60
N PRO A 123 -26.10 5.81 12.87
CA PRO A 123 -26.87 4.82 13.63
C PRO A 123 -27.30 3.62 12.77
N VAL A 124 -26.89 3.56 11.50
CA VAL A 124 -27.33 2.52 10.56
C VAL A 124 -26.62 1.19 10.82
N PRO A 125 -25.27 1.15 10.90
CA PRO A 125 -24.57 -0.10 11.17
C PRO A 125 -24.97 -0.68 12.52
N SER A 126 -24.91 -2.00 12.59
CA SER A 126 -25.25 -2.77 13.77
C SER A 126 -24.02 -3.54 14.22
N PRO A 127 -23.63 -3.45 15.50
CA PRO A 127 -24.15 -2.55 16.54
C PRO A 127 -23.78 -1.07 16.30
N SER A 128 -24.51 -0.13 16.92
CA SER A 128 -24.12 1.29 16.91
C SER A 128 -24.23 1.92 18.30
N ASP A 129 -23.27 2.78 18.64
CA ASP A 129 -23.22 3.54 19.89
C ASP A 129 -22.75 4.98 19.58
N PRO A 130 -23.48 6.02 20.01
CA PRO A 130 -23.10 7.41 19.74
C PRO A 130 -21.94 7.91 20.63
N LYS A 131 -21.60 7.17 21.69
CA LYS A 131 -20.60 7.54 22.71
C LYS A 131 -19.32 6.74 22.58
N LYS A 132 -19.39 5.53 22.06
CA LYS A 132 -18.26 4.59 21.93
C LYS A 132 -18.04 4.19 20.48
N GLN A 133 -16.79 4.00 20.12
CA GLN A 133 -16.42 3.36 18.87
C GLN A 133 -16.65 1.85 19.03
N ILE A 134 -17.57 1.29 18.23
CA ILE A 134 -17.88 -0.14 18.22
C ILE A 134 -17.72 -0.63 16.78
N ILE A 135 -17.04 -1.76 16.61
CA ILE A 135 -16.89 -2.43 15.32
C ILE A 135 -18.27 -2.89 14.85
N ASN A 136 -18.60 -2.55 13.60
CA ASN A 136 -19.94 -2.74 13.04
C ASN A 136 -19.96 -2.79 11.51
N TYR A 137 -18.80 -2.92 10.87
CA TYR A 137 -18.72 -3.22 9.45
C TYR A 137 -17.36 -3.79 9.08
N ILE A 138 -17.25 -4.32 7.88
CA ILE A 138 -15.98 -4.71 7.27
C ILE A 138 -15.79 -4.10 5.88
N GLY A 139 -14.53 -3.82 5.52
CA GLY A 139 -14.13 -3.28 4.21
C GLY A 139 -13.93 -1.77 4.19
N SER A 140 -14.31 -1.12 3.07
CA SER A 140 -13.88 0.22 2.64
C SER A 140 -12.50 0.20 1.97
N SER A 141 -11.58 1.07 2.36
CA SER A 141 -10.24 1.22 1.75
C SER A 141 -9.32 0.00 1.87
N ASN A 142 -9.61 -0.92 2.80
CA ASN A 142 -8.85 -2.14 3.02
C ASN A 142 -9.51 -3.39 2.41
N TRP A 143 -10.59 -3.22 1.64
CA TRP A 143 -11.19 -4.25 0.81
C TRP A 143 -11.61 -3.65 -0.53
N LYS A 144 -10.64 -3.53 -1.43
CA LYS A 144 -10.76 -2.80 -2.70
C LYS A 144 -10.06 -3.48 -3.87
N SER A 145 -9.03 -4.28 -3.64
CA SER A 145 -8.20 -4.81 -4.73
C SER A 145 -8.86 -6.03 -5.35
N PRO A 146 -8.70 -6.26 -6.68
CA PRO A 146 -9.23 -7.46 -7.32
C PRO A 146 -8.75 -8.74 -6.62
N GLU A 147 -9.60 -9.77 -6.62
CA GLU A 147 -9.35 -11.06 -5.95
C GLU A 147 -9.27 -11.02 -4.42
N GLU A 148 -9.41 -9.86 -3.78
CA GLU A 148 -9.65 -9.77 -2.34
C GLU A 148 -11.04 -10.31 -1.99
N GLU A 149 -11.07 -11.24 -1.04
CA GLU A 149 -12.24 -12.03 -0.71
C GLU A 149 -12.52 -12.02 0.79
N ILE A 150 -13.81 -11.89 1.12
CA ILE A 150 -14.35 -12.11 2.46
C ILE A 150 -15.33 -13.28 2.39
N ILE A 151 -15.20 -14.22 3.32
CA ILE A 151 -16.03 -15.41 3.45
C ILE A 151 -16.75 -15.36 4.79
N TRP A 152 -18.07 -15.53 4.76
CA TRP A 152 -18.93 -15.69 5.93
C TRP A 152 -19.48 -17.12 6.00
N LYS A 153 -19.74 -17.60 7.21
CA LYS A 153 -20.46 -18.86 7.46
C LYS A 153 -21.91 -18.54 7.80
N ILE A 154 -22.84 -19.28 7.21
CA ILE A 154 -24.27 -19.16 7.47
C ILE A 154 -24.87 -20.50 7.86
N SER A 155 -25.79 -20.49 8.82
CA SER A 155 -26.50 -21.69 9.27
C SER A 155 -27.95 -21.64 8.76
N VAL A 156 -28.24 -22.45 7.76
CA VAL A 156 -29.55 -22.54 7.12
C VAL A 156 -30.42 -23.53 7.88
N LYS A 157 -31.51 -23.04 8.46
CA LYS A 157 -32.39 -23.86 9.32
C LYS A 157 -33.37 -24.73 8.54
N GLU A 158 -33.86 -24.22 7.41
CA GLU A 158 -34.86 -24.87 6.57
C GLU A 158 -34.43 -24.81 5.10
N THR A 159 -34.54 -25.93 4.39
CA THR A 159 -34.21 -25.99 2.97
C THR A 159 -35.22 -25.18 2.16
N GLY A 160 -34.76 -24.37 1.20
CA GLY A 160 -35.66 -23.68 0.28
C GLY A 160 -35.01 -22.57 -0.52
N LEU A 161 -35.84 -21.77 -1.19
CA LEU A 161 -35.42 -20.60 -1.95
C LEU A 161 -35.32 -19.37 -1.04
N TYR A 162 -34.16 -18.73 -1.11
CA TYR A 162 -33.82 -17.51 -0.40
C TYR A 162 -33.52 -16.37 -1.38
N ARG A 163 -33.74 -15.14 -0.93
CA ARG A 163 -33.24 -13.91 -1.56
C ARG A 163 -32.09 -13.36 -0.74
N LEU A 164 -31.18 -12.64 -1.40
CA LEU A 164 -30.00 -12.04 -0.76
C LEU A 164 -30.10 -10.51 -0.78
N GLY A 165 -29.92 -9.89 0.38
CA GLY A 165 -29.78 -8.45 0.53
C GLY A 165 -28.57 -8.08 1.37
N ALA A 166 -28.12 -6.83 1.27
CA ALA A 166 -27.00 -6.31 2.02
C ALA A 166 -27.24 -4.87 2.50
N VAL A 167 -26.81 -4.55 3.71
CA VAL A 167 -26.58 -3.16 4.13
C VAL A 167 -25.12 -2.85 3.90
N PHE A 168 -24.86 -1.82 3.09
CA PHE A 168 -23.52 -1.52 2.58
C PHE A 168 -23.28 -0.02 2.49
N LYS A 169 -22.03 0.38 2.29
CA LYS A 169 -21.63 1.75 1.95
C LYS A 169 -20.54 1.75 0.89
N GLN A 170 -20.76 2.52 -0.18
CA GLN A 170 -19.82 2.76 -1.27
C GLN A 170 -19.74 4.28 -1.48
N ASP A 171 -18.85 4.95 -0.76
CA ASP A 171 -18.73 6.42 -0.74
C ASP A 171 -17.45 6.93 -1.42
N GLN A 172 -16.70 6.05 -2.08
CA GLN A 172 -15.38 6.34 -2.63
C GLN A 172 -15.37 6.45 -4.16
N THR A 173 -16.15 5.63 -4.86
CA THR A 173 -16.16 5.60 -6.34
C THR A 173 -17.31 6.47 -6.85
N VAL A 174 -17.10 7.79 -6.87
CA VAL A 174 -18.12 8.78 -7.24
C VAL A 174 -18.74 8.46 -8.61
N ASN A 175 -20.09 8.39 -8.65
CA ASN A 175 -20.86 8.04 -9.84
C ASN A 175 -20.45 6.71 -10.51
N GLY A 176 -19.86 5.80 -9.73
CA GLY A 176 -19.43 4.49 -10.19
C GLY A 176 -20.03 3.36 -9.36
N TYR A 177 -19.45 2.19 -9.56
CA TYR A 177 -19.86 0.94 -8.92
C TYR A 177 -18.68 0.27 -8.25
N SER A 178 -18.96 -0.47 -7.20
CA SER A 178 -18.06 -1.46 -6.65
C SER A 178 -18.61 -2.84 -6.98
N TYR A 179 -17.87 -3.64 -7.76
CA TYR A 179 -18.34 -4.94 -8.23
C TYR A 179 -17.91 -6.06 -7.29
N ARG A 180 -18.77 -7.07 -7.12
CA ARG A 180 -18.45 -8.30 -6.39
C ARG A 180 -18.84 -9.54 -7.16
N LYS A 181 -17.99 -10.55 -7.10
CA LYS A 181 -18.28 -11.95 -7.47
C LYS A 181 -18.78 -12.66 -6.22
N LEU A 182 -20.00 -13.20 -6.29
CA LEU A 182 -20.64 -13.98 -5.22
C LEU A 182 -20.38 -15.48 -5.43
N LYS A 183 -19.96 -16.16 -4.36
CA LYS A 183 -19.91 -17.62 -4.31
C LYS A 183 -20.74 -18.13 -3.12
N ILE A 184 -21.41 -19.25 -3.33
CA ILE A 184 -22.06 -20.06 -2.28
C ILE A 184 -21.33 -21.40 -2.28
N ASP A 185 -20.80 -21.82 -1.14
CA ASP A 185 -20.01 -23.05 -0.99
C ASP A 185 -18.82 -23.14 -1.95
N GLY A 186 -18.19 -22.00 -2.19
CA GLY A 186 -17.05 -21.86 -3.10
C GLY A 186 -17.41 -21.89 -4.59
N VAL A 187 -18.70 -21.97 -4.95
CA VAL A 187 -19.18 -22.06 -6.33
C VAL A 187 -19.96 -20.80 -6.71
N VAL A 188 -19.75 -20.31 -7.93
CA VAL A 188 -20.56 -19.21 -8.50
C VAL A 188 -21.91 -19.80 -8.95
N PRO A 189 -23.04 -19.37 -8.37
CA PRO A 189 -24.32 -20.07 -8.57
C PRO A 189 -24.92 -19.89 -9.99
N PHE A 190 -24.65 -18.77 -10.65
CA PHE A 190 -25.09 -18.45 -12.02
C PHE A 190 -24.26 -17.28 -12.58
N TYR A 191 -24.34 -17.03 -13.89
CA TYR A 191 -23.49 -16.04 -14.57
C TYR A 191 -23.56 -14.62 -13.97
N GLU A 192 -24.76 -14.15 -13.64
CA GLU A 192 -25.01 -12.81 -13.08
C GLU A 192 -24.38 -12.63 -11.69
N ALA A 193 -24.10 -13.74 -10.97
CA ALA A 193 -23.40 -13.71 -9.69
C ALA A 193 -21.91 -13.32 -9.82
N LEU A 194 -21.36 -13.22 -11.03
CA LEU A 194 -20.03 -12.64 -11.27
C LEU A 194 -20.02 -11.10 -11.18
N ASN A 195 -21.18 -10.45 -11.23
CA ASN A 195 -21.31 -9.02 -11.54
C ASN A 195 -22.25 -8.27 -10.57
N LEU A 196 -22.21 -8.57 -9.26
CA LEU A 196 -23.02 -7.83 -8.29
C LEU A 196 -22.58 -6.37 -8.26
N LYS A 197 -23.52 -5.43 -8.42
CA LYS A 197 -23.25 -3.99 -8.57
C LYS A 197 -23.65 -3.23 -7.31
N PHE A 198 -22.69 -2.65 -6.61
CA PHE A 198 -22.93 -1.77 -5.47
C PHE A 198 -22.73 -0.31 -5.89
N TYR A 199 -23.82 0.46 -5.88
CA TYR A 199 -23.86 1.84 -6.36
C TYR A 199 -23.22 2.82 -5.37
N TYR A 200 -22.63 3.89 -5.90
CA TYR A 200 -22.19 5.02 -5.10
C TYR A 200 -23.32 5.63 -4.25
N GLY A 201 -22.99 5.95 -3.00
CA GLY A 201 -23.83 6.68 -2.07
C GLY A 201 -23.03 7.19 -0.88
N THR A 202 -23.31 8.42 -0.47
CA THR A 202 -22.57 9.10 0.62
C THR A 202 -22.85 8.54 2.02
N GLY A 203 -23.70 7.53 2.14
CA GLY A 203 -24.03 6.90 3.42
C GLY A 203 -24.52 5.48 3.23
N TRP A 204 -24.79 4.81 4.35
CA TRP A 204 -25.25 3.43 4.35
C TRP A 204 -26.58 3.25 3.61
N GLN A 205 -26.62 2.27 2.72
CA GLN A 205 -27.72 1.93 1.83
C GLN A 205 -28.11 0.46 2.01
N TYR A 206 -29.34 0.14 1.63
CA TYR A 206 -29.79 -1.24 1.49
C TYR A 206 -29.85 -1.60 0.01
N TYR A 207 -29.31 -2.77 -0.34
CA TYR A 207 -29.36 -3.34 -1.68
C TYR A 207 -29.95 -4.75 -1.60
N GLU A 208 -30.89 -5.06 -2.49
CA GLU A 208 -31.44 -6.40 -2.71
C GLU A 208 -30.88 -6.89 -4.04
N PHE A 209 -30.30 -8.08 -4.05
CA PHE A 209 -29.61 -8.62 -5.22
C PHE A 209 -30.67 -9.06 -6.22
N ALA A 210 -30.74 -8.34 -7.33
CA ALA A 210 -31.83 -8.40 -8.30
C ALA A 210 -31.31 -8.11 -9.71
N ASP A 211 -32.11 -8.47 -10.70
CA ASP A 211 -31.86 -8.08 -12.09
C ASP A 211 -32.13 -6.57 -12.31
N ASP A 212 -31.87 -6.08 -13.52
CA ASP A 212 -32.10 -4.68 -13.91
C ASP A 212 -33.60 -4.27 -13.81
N GLY A 213 -34.51 -5.26 -13.82
CA GLY A 213 -35.94 -5.09 -13.60
C GLY A 213 -36.34 -4.97 -12.13
N LYS A 214 -35.39 -5.13 -11.20
CA LYS A 214 -35.58 -5.22 -9.74
C LYS A 214 -36.28 -6.49 -9.28
N GLU A 215 -36.28 -7.55 -10.10
CA GLU A 215 -36.73 -8.87 -9.68
C GLU A 215 -35.58 -9.60 -8.95
N PRO A 216 -35.77 -10.01 -7.68
CA PRO A 216 -34.69 -10.60 -6.90
C PRO A 216 -34.19 -11.94 -7.46
N TYR A 217 -32.87 -12.14 -7.41
CA TYR A 217 -32.28 -13.45 -7.66
C TYR A 217 -32.56 -14.40 -6.48
N LEU A 218 -32.93 -15.64 -6.80
CA LEU A 218 -33.23 -16.68 -5.83
C LEU A 218 -32.08 -17.68 -5.72
N PHE A 219 -31.80 -18.11 -4.50
CA PHE A 219 -30.77 -19.07 -4.16
C PHE A 219 -31.39 -20.26 -3.45
N TYR A 220 -31.22 -21.46 -3.99
CA TYR A 220 -31.62 -22.68 -3.29
C TYR A 220 -30.54 -23.05 -2.28
N LEU A 221 -30.91 -23.09 -1.00
CA LEU A 221 -30.02 -23.49 0.09
C LEU A 221 -30.60 -24.70 0.79
N GLU A 222 -29.75 -25.67 1.09
CA GLU A 222 -30.11 -26.83 1.89
C GLU A 222 -30.02 -26.51 3.38
N LYS A 223 -30.67 -27.30 4.22
CA LYS A 223 -30.50 -27.21 5.67
C LYS A 223 -29.08 -27.62 6.06
N GLY A 224 -28.34 -26.73 6.71
CA GLY A 224 -26.97 -27.00 7.14
C GLY A 224 -26.10 -25.75 7.20
N GLU A 225 -24.80 -25.97 7.34
CA GLU A 225 -23.79 -24.91 7.27
C GLU A 225 -23.42 -24.67 5.81
N HIS A 226 -23.45 -23.40 5.41
CA HIS A 226 -23.02 -22.94 4.10
C HIS A 226 -21.98 -21.84 4.25
N THR A 227 -21.20 -21.63 3.20
CA THR A 227 -20.32 -20.47 3.09
C THR A 227 -20.81 -19.53 2.01
N VAL A 228 -20.68 -18.24 2.28
CA VAL A 228 -20.99 -17.17 1.35
C VAL A 228 -19.74 -16.35 1.22
N SER A 229 -19.29 -16.06 0.01
CA SER A 229 -18.18 -15.16 -0.18
C SER A 229 -18.44 -14.10 -1.23
N LEU A 230 -17.86 -12.94 -1.00
CA LEU A 230 -17.80 -11.84 -1.95
C LEU A 230 -16.34 -11.58 -2.27
N THR A 231 -16.00 -11.63 -3.56
CA THR A 231 -14.68 -11.31 -4.08
C THR A 231 -14.74 -10.00 -4.86
N ALA A 232 -13.84 -9.06 -4.57
CA ALA A 232 -13.67 -7.86 -5.38
C ALA A 232 -13.24 -8.23 -6.81
N THR A 233 -13.87 -7.62 -7.80
CA THR A 233 -13.67 -7.96 -9.22
C THR A 233 -13.83 -6.71 -10.08
N LEU A 234 -13.16 -6.68 -11.24
CA LEU A 234 -13.38 -5.62 -12.22
C LEU A 234 -14.66 -5.83 -13.02
N SER A 235 -15.10 -7.08 -13.21
CA SER A 235 -16.36 -7.40 -13.87
C SER A 235 -16.45 -6.67 -15.23
N GLU A 236 -17.53 -5.96 -15.51
CA GLU A 236 -17.76 -5.22 -16.76
C GLU A 236 -16.71 -4.12 -17.02
N THR A 237 -15.98 -3.67 -16.01
CA THR A 237 -14.91 -2.66 -16.17
C THR A 237 -13.57 -3.25 -16.62
N ALA A 238 -13.42 -4.57 -16.62
CA ALA A 238 -12.16 -5.25 -16.94
C ALA A 238 -11.69 -4.99 -18.39
N GLU A 239 -12.62 -5.01 -19.36
CA GLU A 239 -12.30 -4.71 -20.76
C GLU A 239 -11.81 -3.26 -20.94
N PHE A 240 -12.41 -2.32 -20.22
CA PHE A 240 -12.02 -0.91 -20.24
C PHE A 240 -10.66 -0.69 -19.58
N TYR A 241 -10.39 -1.41 -18.50
CA TYR A 241 -9.08 -1.41 -17.84
C TYR A 241 -7.99 -1.93 -18.78
N ASN A 242 -8.21 -3.08 -19.43
CA ASN A 242 -7.29 -3.64 -20.41
C ASN A 242 -7.04 -2.66 -21.57
N GLU A 243 -8.09 -2.08 -22.14
CA GLU A 243 -7.96 -1.12 -23.23
C GLU A 243 -7.19 0.14 -22.77
N LEU A 244 -7.44 0.66 -21.57
CA LEU A 244 -6.68 1.77 -21.00
C LEU A 244 -5.21 1.41 -20.78
N ARG A 245 -4.91 0.20 -20.30
CA ARG A 245 -3.53 -0.29 -20.08
C ARG A 245 -2.75 -0.33 -21.39
N GLU A 246 -3.35 -0.86 -22.44
CA GLU A 246 -2.73 -0.91 -23.76
C GLU A 246 -2.57 0.49 -24.37
N ILE A 247 -3.53 1.40 -24.18
CA ILE A 247 -3.41 2.79 -24.62
C ILE A 247 -2.26 3.47 -23.87
N THR A 248 -2.25 3.41 -22.54
CA THR A 248 -1.21 4.05 -21.70
C THR A 248 0.17 3.51 -22.02
N SER A 249 0.35 2.20 -22.22
CA SER A 249 1.63 1.65 -22.68
C SER A 249 2.08 2.28 -24.00
N ALA A 250 1.20 2.30 -25.01
CA ALA A 250 1.53 2.89 -26.32
C ALA A 250 1.83 4.40 -26.25
N LEU A 251 1.10 5.13 -25.40
CA LEU A 251 1.34 6.56 -25.17
C LEU A 251 2.66 6.81 -24.43
N SER A 252 3.01 5.94 -23.49
CA SER A 252 4.28 5.99 -22.75
C SER A 252 5.47 5.79 -23.69
N ASP A 253 5.39 4.76 -24.54
CA ASP A 253 6.44 4.46 -25.51
C ASP A 253 6.62 5.60 -26.52
N LEU A 254 5.52 6.17 -27.02
CA LEU A 254 5.56 7.33 -27.89
C LEU A 254 6.14 8.56 -27.18
N TYR A 255 5.73 8.83 -25.94
CA TYR A 255 6.28 9.93 -25.15
C TYR A 255 7.79 9.80 -24.95
N LEU A 256 8.28 8.59 -24.68
CA LEU A 256 9.70 8.32 -24.54
C LEU A 256 10.46 8.66 -25.82
N GLU A 257 9.97 8.26 -26.98
CA GLU A 257 10.61 8.58 -28.27
C GLU A 257 10.60 10.08 -28.56
N ILE A 258 9.51 10.77 -28.23
CA ILE A 258 9.46 12.25 -28.28
C ILE A 258 10.52 12.85 -27.35
N ALA A 259 10.54 12.43 -26.08
CA ALA A 259 11.46 12.94 -25.08
C ALA A 259 12.93 12.68 -25.47
N MET A 260 13.23 11.57 -26.15
CA MET A 260 14.57 11.29 -26.67
C MET A 260 15.02 12.27 -27.75
N ILE A 261 14.10 12.91 -28.46
CA ILE A 261 14.39 13.90 -29.51
C ILE A 261 14.35 15.33 -28.95
N THR A 262 13.36 15.64 -28.12
CA THR A 262 13.06 17.01 -27.69
C THR A 262 13.57 17.37 -26.30
N GLY A 263 13.86 16.37 -25.47
CA GLY A 263 13.85 16.51 -24.01
C GLY A 263 12.44 16.73 -23.46
N GLU A 264 12.32 16.83 -22.14
CA GLU A 264 11.03 17.02 -21.44
C GLU A 264 10.42 18.42 -21.65
N ASN A 265 11.27 19.40 -21.98
CA ASN A 265 10.88 20.80 -22.17
C ASN A 265 11.32 21.27 -23.57
N PRO A 266 10.59 20.86 -24.63
CA PRO A 266 10.91 21.27 -26.01
C PRO A 266 10.99 22.79 -26.16
N ASP A 267 11.98 23.26 -26.92
CA ASP A 267 12.00 24.64 -27.40
C ASP A 267 10.84 24.90 -28.37
N LYS A 268 9.92 25.77 -27.97
CA LYS A 268 8.71 26.13 -28.75
C LYS A 268 9.02 26.79 -30.09
N ASN A 269 10.21 27.35 -30.26
CA ASN A 269 10.63 28.04 -31.48
C ASN A 269 11.37 27.13 -32.47
N ARG A 270 11.60 25.86 -32.10
CA ARG A 270 12.26 24.88 -32.96
C ARG A 270 11.22 23.89 -33.49
N ASP A 271 11.24 23.69 -34.81
CA ASP A 271 10.56 22.56 -35.43
C ASP A 271 11.44 21.31 -35.29
N TYR A 272 10.90 20.28 -34.66
CA TYR A 272 11.59 19.00 -34.45
C TYR A 272 11.17 17.98 -35.51
N ASP A 273 10.22 18.27 -36.40
CA ASP A 273 9.77 17.32 -37.44
C ASP A 273 9.45 15.93 -36.84
N LEU A 274 8.79 15.87 -35.66
CA LEU A 274 8.58 14.64 -34.89
C LEU A 274 7.97 13.51 -35.73
N PHE A 275 7.02 13.86 -36.60
CA PHE A 275 6.35 12.95 -37.52
C PHE A 275 7.26 12.33 -38.60
N LYS A 276 8.47 12.88 -38.81
CA LYS A 276 9.50 12.32 -39.70
C LYS A 276 10.59 11.58 -38.93
N GLN A 277 10.82 11.93 -37.66
CA GLN A 277 11.88 11.35 -36.83
C GLN A 277 11.42 10.13 -36.05
N ILE A 278 10.13 10.01 -35.78
CA ILE A 278 9.52 8.90 -35.06
C ILE A 278 8.74 8.03 -36.04
N ASP A 279 9.16 6.78 -36.18
CA ASP A 279 8.50 5.82 -37.04
C ASP A 279 7.07 5.56 -36.56
N GLY A 280 6.09 5.69 -37.47
CA GLY A 280 4.68 5.47 -37.14
C GLY A 280 4.06 6.51 -36.20
N PHE A 281 4.66 7.69 -36.03
CA PHE A 281 4.17 8.75 -35.12
C PHE A 281 2.68 9.10 -35.33
N ASN A 282 2.31 9.46 -36.56
CA ASN A 282 0.94 9.86 -36.88
C ASN A 282 -0.04 8.68 -36.79
N ASP A 283 0.42 7.48 -37.15
CA ASP A 283 -0.39 6.26 -37.08
C ASP A 283 -0.69 5.90 -35.63
N THR A 284 0.31 5.98 -34.75
CA THR A 284 0.20 5.73 -33.31
C THR A 284 -0.74 6.74 -32.64
N LEU A 285 -0.60 8.03 -32.95
CA LEU A 285 -1.50 9.07 -32.46
C LEU A 285 -2.94 8.83 -32.94
N SER A 286 -3.14 8.55 -34.24
CA SER A 286 -4.47 8.35 -34.81
C SER A 286 -5.16 7.09 -34.26
N ALA A 287 -4.41 6.00 -34.10
CA ALA A 287 -4.91 4.77 -33.50
C ALA A 287 -5.37 5.02 -32.05
N ASN A 288 -4.51 5.64 -31.22
CA ASN A 288 -4.85 5.91 -29.82
C ASN A 288 -5.96 6.95 -29.67
N TYR A 289 -6.06 7.95 -30.56
CA TYR A 289 -7.20 8.86 -30.58
C TYR A 289 -8.54 8.11 -30.79
N GLY A 290 -8.58 7.18 -31.74
CA GLY A 290 -9.76 6.35 -32.00
C GLY A 290 -10.11 5.46 -30.81
N ARG A 291 -9.10 4.82 -30.20
CA ARG A 291 -9.23 3.97 -29.02
C ARG A 291 -9.74 4.74 -27.80
N LEU A 292 -9.15 5.89 -27.48
CA LEU A 292 -9.60 6.77 -26.39
C LEU A 292 -11.05 7.23 -26.60
N THR A 293 -11.42 7.61 -27.83
CA THR A 293 -12.80 8.02 -28.14
C THR A 293 -13.78 6.86 -27.95
N LYS A 294 -13.42 5.64 -28.37
CA LYS A 294 -14.23 4.43 -28.14
C LYS A 294 -14.35 4.11 -26.66
N LEU A 295 -13.24 4.21 -25.90
CA LEU A 295 -13.17 3.98 -24.46
C LEU A 295 -14.09 4.95 -23.70
N ALA A 296 -13.98 6.25 -23.97
CA ALA A 296 -14.84 7.27 -23.36
C ALA A 296 -16.34 7.02 -23.64
N ASN A 297 -16.68 6.70 -24.89
CA ASN A 297 -18.07 6.41 -25.27
C ASN A 297 -18.62 5.15 -24.62
N GLY A 298 -17.80 4.10 -24.48
CA GLY A 298 -18.22 2.86 -23.84
C GLY A 298 -18.41 3.03 -22.32
N MET A 299 -17.49 3.73 -21.65
CA MET A 299 -17.65 4.05 -20.23
C MET A 299 -18.85 4.95 -19.95
N LYS A 300 -19.14 5.90 -20.86
CA LYS A 300 -20.35 6.73 -20.77
C LYS A 300 -21.64 5.91 -20.85
N LYS A 301 -21.66 4.84 -21.63
CA LYS A 301 -22.80 3.92 -21.67
C LYS A 301 -22.93 3.10 -20.39
N LEU A 302 -21.80 2.69 -19.80
CA LEU A 302 -21.76 1.96 -18.54
C LEU A 302 -22.24 2.81 -17.36
N SER A 303 -22.03 4.13 -17.40
CA SER A 303 -22.49 5.08 -16.37
C SER A 303 -23.88 5.68 -16.64
N ASP A 304 -24.76 4.97 -17.38
CA ASP A 304 -26.10 5.45 -17.73
C ASP A 304 -26.14 6.83 -18.41
N GLY A 305 -25.07 7.19 -19.12
CA GLY A 305 -24.93 8.48 -19.82
C GLY A 305 -24.29 9.60 -18.98
N GLU A 306 -24.00 9.36 -17.70
CA GLU A 306 -23.38 10.35 -16.81
C GLU A 306 -21.92 10.61 -17.18
N GLU A 307 -21.51 11.88 -17.10
CA GLU A 307 -20.12 12.28 -17.31
C GLU A 307 -19.32 12.09 -16.02
N THR A 308 -18.31 11.20 -16.06
CA THR A 308 -17.44 10.93 -14.93
C THR A 308 -16.09 11.64 -15.07
N SER A 309 -15.35 11.75 -13.96
CA SER A 309 -13.98 12.26 -13.96
C SER A 309 -13.04 11.43 -14.83
N PHE A 310 -13.25 10.11 -14.91
CA PHE A 310 -12.55 9.21 -15.82
C PHE A 310 -12.79 9.60 -17.28
N ILE A 311 -14.06 9.73 -17.70
CA ILE A 311 -14.43 10.06 -19.07
C ILE A 311 -13.84 11.42 -19.47
N SER A 312 -13.86 12.39 -18.54
CA SER A 312 -13.23 13.70 -18.73
C SER A 312 -11.73 13.60 -18.97
N ALA A 313 -11.01 12.77 -18.19
CA ALA A 313 -9.57 12.56 -18.35
C ALA A 313 -9.24 11.92 -19.71
N VAL A 314 -9.97 10.88 -20.12
CA VAL A 314 -9.83 10.22 -21.44
C VAL A 314 -10.06 11.21 -22.57
N ASN A 315 -11.13 12.02 -22.48
CA ASN A 315 -11.45 13.04 -23.46
C ASN A 315 -10.38 14.14 -23.54
N ASN A 316 -9.78 14.55 -22.42
CA ASN A 316 -8.71 15.54 -22.42
C ASN A 316 -7.46 15.01 -23.14
N MET A 317 -7.05 13.76 -22.88
CA MET A 317 -5.95 13.14 -23.62
C MET A 317 -6.25 13.06 -25.12
N ALA A 318 -7.46 12.63 -25.50
CA ALA A 318 -7.87 12.56 -26.89
C ALA A 318 -7.78 13.94 -27.60
N ARG A 319 -8.15 15.03 -26.91
CA ARG A 319 -8.00 16.41 -27.44
C ARG A 319 -6.55 16.80 -27.67
N VAL A 320 -5.65 16.44 -26.76
CA VAL A 320 -4.21 16.72 -26.91
C VAL A 320 -3.64 15.96 -28.12
N ILE A 321 -3.92 14.65 -28.21
CA ILE A 321 -3.51 13.84 -29.36
C ILE A 321 -4.05 14.43 -30.66
N LYS A 322 -5.33 14.82 -30.70
CA LYS A 322 -5.93 15.43 -31.88
C LYS A 322 -5.21 16.73 -32.28
N SER A 323 -4.82 17.53 -31.31
CA SER A 323 -4.08 18.77 -31.54
C SER A 323 -2.68 18.51 -32.12
N MET A 324 -2.00 17.43 -31.71
CA MET A 324 -0.73 17.00 -32.30
C MET A 324 -0.89 16.48 -33.73
N ILE A 325 -1.95 15.71 -34.01
CA ILE A 325 -2.28 15.22 -35.36
C ILE A 325 -2.57 16.40 -36.31
N ASP A 326 -3.35 17.39 -35.85
CA ASP A 326 -3.76 18.53 -36.68
C ASP A 326 -2.62 19.53 -36.91
N ASN A 327 -1.61 19.54 -36.05
CA ASN A 327 -0.50 20.49 -36.08
C ASN A 327 0.87 19.78 -36.05
N PRO A 328 1.22 18.97 -37.06
CA PRO A 328 2.40 18.08 -37.00
C PRO A 328 3.74 18.82 -36.89
N TYR A 329 3.87 20.01 -37.48
CA TYR A 329 5.08 20.85 -37.40
C TYR A 329 5.24 21.60 -36.07
N THR A 330 4.18 21.66 -35.27
CA THR A 330 4.18 22.29 -33.94
C THR A 330 3.76 21.33 -32.84
N ALA A 331 3.80 20.02 -33.10
CA ALA A 331 3.42 18.97 -32.16
C ALA A 331 4.22 19.04 -30.85
N GLN A 332 5.48 19.51 -30.91
CA GLN A 332 6.35 19.77 -29.75
C GLN A 332 5.72 20.72 -28.73
N ASN A 333 4.84 21.63 -29.15
CA ASN A 333 4.18 22.58 -28.23
C ASN A 333 3.18 21.90 -27.28
N TYR A 334 2.75 20.67 -27.61
CA TYR A 334 1.77 19.91 -26.84
C TYR A 334 2.40 18.83 -25.95
N VAL A 335 3.72 18.66 -25.96
CA VAL A 335 4.41 17.57 -25.23
C VAL A 335 4.17 17.66 -23.72
N THR A 336 4.14 18.87 -23.15
CA THR A 336 3.81 19.07 -21.74
C THR A 336 2.37 18.67 -21.42
N ASP A 337 1.42 19.03 -22.27
CA ASP A 337 0.01 18.66 -22.09
C ASP A 337 -0.20 17.16 -22.28
N TYR A 338 0.51 16.57 -23.26
CA TYR A 338 0.51 15.14 -23.51
C TYR A 338 0.95 14.39 -22.27
N TYR A 339 2.08 14.82 -21.69
CA TYR A 339 2.62 14.24 -20.47
C TYR A 339 1.65 14.34 -19.29
N ASN A 340 1.07 15.51 -19.05
CA ASN A 340 0.15 15.73 -17.93
C ASN A 340 -1.11 14.85 -18.06
N ASN A 341 -1.66 14.75 -19.28
CA ASN A 341 -2.84 13.93 -19.53
C ASN A 341 -2.52 12.43 -19.51
N TYR A 342 -1.37 12.01 -20.06
CA TYR A 342 -0.87 10.64 -19.93
C TYR A 342 -0.73 10.23 -18.46
N THR A 343 -0.15 11.09 -17.62
CA THR A 343 0.03 10.82 -16.18
C THR A 343 -1.32 10.68 -15.49
N THR A 344 -2.29 11.52 -15.86
CA THR A 344 -3.67 11.42 -15.36
C THR A 344 -4.31 10.08 -15.75
N LEU A 345 -4.14 9.63 -17.00
CA LEU A 345 -4.65 8.34 -17.45
C LEU A 345 -3.95 7.15 -16.78
N SER A 346 -2.65 7.26 -16.51
CA SER A 346 -1.89 6.22 -15.82
C SER A 346 -2.36 6.08 -14.37
N ALA A 347 -2.65 7.19 -13.69
CA ALA A 347 -3.24 7.16 -12.35
C ALA A 347 -4.61 6.44 -12.34
N TRP A 348 -5.41 6.61 -13.41
CA TRP A 348 -6.68 5.91 -13.53
C TRP A 348 -6.56 4.39 -13.64
N LEU A 349 -5.43 3.83 -14.06
CA LEU A 349 -5.23 2.37 -14.00
C LEU A 349 -5.28 1.85 -12.56
N TYR A 350 -4.73 2.61 -11.61
CA TYR A 350 -4.82 2.27 -10.19
C TYR A 350 -6.26 2.45 -9.69
N ASP A 351 -6.87 3.59 -9.99
CA ASP A 351 -8.22 3.91 -9.50
C ASP A 351 -9.28 2.96 -10.06
N MET A 352 -9.16 2.50 -11.31
CA MET A 352 -10.09 1.53 -11.91
C MET A 352 -10.01 0.15 -11.25
N LYS A 353 -8.85 -0.24 -10.71
CA LYS A 353 -8.69 -1.47 -9.92
C LYS A 353 -9.31 -1.38 -8.54
N SER A 354 -9.45 -0.16 -8.01
CA SER A 354 -9.98 0.08 -6.68
C SER A 354 -11.51 -0.08 -6.67
N MET A 355 -11.97 -1.19 -6.10
CA MET A 355 -13.38 -1.53 -5.91
C MET A 355 -13.74 -1.53 -4.41
N PRO A 356 -13.65 -0.40 -3.69
CA PRO A 356 -13.91 -0.37 -2.25
C PRO A 356 -15.38 -0.62 -1.95
N LEU A 357 -15.67 -1.40 -0.92
CA LEU A 357 -17.03 -1.65 -0.42
C LEU A 357 -17.00 -1.86 1.08
N SER A 358 -17.94 -1.24 1.79
CA SER A 358 -18.18 -1.53 3.20
C SER A 358 -19.44 -2.39 3.33
N ILE A 359 -19.39 -3.48 4.08
CA ILE A 359 -20.55 -4.32 4.39
C ILE A 359 -20.81 -4.27 5.89
N ASP A 360 -22.04 -3.89 6.25
CA ASP A 360 -22.56 -3.94 7.63
C ASP A 360 -23.27 -5.27 7.86
N ARG A 361 -24.21 -5.67 7.00
CA ARG A 361 -24.96 -6.92 7.17
C ARG A 361 -25.31 -7.58 5.85
N LEU A 362 -25.35 -8.91 5.85
CA LEU A 362 -25.93 -9.74 4.80
C LEU A 362 -27.22 -10.39 5.31
N TYR A 363 -28.24 -10.45 4.44
CA TYR A 363 -29.56 -10.97 4.73
C TYR A 363 -29.92 -12.07 3.76
N PHE A 364 -30.25 -13.25 4.26
CA PHE A 364 -30.86 -14.34 3.51
C PHE A 364 -32.27 -14.56 4.02
N TYR A 365 -33.26 -14.04 3.32
CA TYR A 365 -34.67 -14.18 3.69
C TYR A 365 -35.38 -15.16 2.76
N PRO A 366 -36.38 -15.89 3.25
CA PRO A 366 -37.27 -16.66 2.39
C PRO A 366 -37.76 -15.86 1.19
N SER A 367 -37.82 -16.51 0.03
CA SER A 367 -38.17 -15.88 -1.24
C SER A 367 -39.53 -15.16 -1.23
N ASP A 368 -40.49 -15.61 -0.41
CA ASP A 368 -41.82 -15.03 -0.25
C ASP A 368 -41.96 -14.07 0.96
N SER A 369 -40.88 -13.87 1.74
CA SER A 369 -40.92 -13.02 2.93
C SER A 369 -41.24 -11.56 2.61
N SER A 370 -42.08 -10.90 3.41
CA SER A 370 -42.30 -9.45 3.32
C SER A 370 -41.28 -8.64 4.13
N TYR A 371 -40.28 -9.29 4.75
CA TYR A 371 -39.29 -8.63 5.59
C TYR A 371 -38.46 -7.63 4.79
N LYS A 372 -38.21 -6.45 5.37
CA LYS A 372 -37.28 -5.45 4.86
C LYS A 372 -36.44 -4.89 6.01
N PRO A 373 -35.11 -4.78 5.86
CA PRO A 373 -34.28 -4.17 6.89
C PRO A 373 -34.73 -2.75 7.23
N HIS A 374 -34.86 -2.45 8.52
CA HIS A 374 -35.28 -1.14 8.98
C HIS A 374 -34.10 -0.17 8.99
N MET A 375 -34.08 0.77 8.05
CA MET A 375 -33.09 1.85 8.03
C MET A 375 -33.54 3.02 8.92
N PRO A 376 -32.70 3.51 9.86
CA PRO A 376 -32.99 4.68 10.68
C PRO A 376 -33.46 5.90 9.88
N GLY A 377 -34.60 6.48 10.28
CA GLY A 377 -35.11 7.72 9.71
C GLY A 377 -34.28 8.97 10.10
N PHE A 378 -34.59 10.09 9.44
CA PHE A 378 -33.87 11.37 9.59
C PHE A 378 -33.71 11.83 11.05
N PHE A 379 -34.77 11.78 11.86
CA PHE A 379 -34.72 12.24 13.25
C PHE A 379 -33.81 11.38 14.14
N LYS A 380 -33.77 10.06 13.91
CA LYS A 380 -32.86 9.16 14.65
C LYS A 380 -31.40 9.47 14.30
N LYS A 381 -31.09 9.74 13.03
CA LYS A 381 -29.75 10.17 12.58
C LYS A 381 -29.34 11.49 13.23
N LEU A 382 -30.26 12.46 13.29
CA LEU A 382 -30.00 13.77 13.91
C LEU A 382 -29.77 13.64 15.42
N ALA A 383 -30.60 12.86 16.12
CA ALA A 383 -30.43 12.60 17.56
C ALA A 383 -29.09 11.93 17.85
N PHE A 384 -28.72 10.90 17.08
CA PHE A 384 -27.44 10.22 17.19
C PHE A 384 -26.25 11.17 17.00
N GLY A 385 -26.32 12.05 15.99
CA GLY A 385 -25.29 13.06 15.74
C GLY A 385 -25.15 14.08 16.88
N PHE A 386 -26.27 14.49 17.49
CA PHE A 386 -26.26 15.39 18.65
C PHE A 386 -25.65 14.73 19.89
N GLU A 387 -26.01 13.48 20.18
CA GLU A 387 -25.42 12.73 21.29
C GLU A 387 -23.91 12.55 21.14
N ARG A 388 -23.45 12.23 19.92
CA ARG A 388 -22.02 12.14 19.61
C ARG A 388 -21.31 13.47 19.78
N PHE A 389 -21.89 14.56 19.28
CA PHE A 389 -21.35 15.91 19.43
C PHE A 389 -21.22 16.28 20.90
N ALA A 390 -22.28 16.10 21.71
CA ALA A 390 -22.25 16.38 23.14
C ALA A 390 -21.16 15.57 23.86
N THR A 391 -21.04 14.28 23.51
CA THR A 391 -20.03 13.39 24.10
C THR A 391 -18.60 13.83 23.78
N SER A 392 -18.35 14.41 22.60
CA SER A 392 -17.01 14.87 22.20
C SER A 392 -16.44 16.01 23.07
N PHE A 393 -17.29 16.77 23.78
CA PHE A 393 -16.84 17.80 24.74
C PHE A 393 -16.61 17.26 26.15
N THR A 394 -17.19 16.10 26.46
CA THR A 394 -17.10 15.46 27.79
C THR A 394 -16.14 14.27 27.81
N ALA A 395 -15.78 13.75 26.64
CA ALA A 395 -14.83 12.67 26.48
C ALA A 395 -13.41 13.22 26.70
N ASP A 396 -12.88 12.97 27.88
CA ASP A 396 -11.54 13.37 28.28
C ASP A 396 -10.51 12.42 27.65
N TYR A 397 -10.25 12.58 26.35
CA TYR A 397 -9.28 11.77 25.58
C TYR A 397 -7.83 11.93 26.07
N GLY A 398 -7.57 12.89 26.97
CA GLY A 398 -6.23 13.29 27.39
C GLY A 398 -5.86 12.94 28.84
N ASN A 399 -6.70 12.20 29.58
CA ASN A 399 -6.39 11.90 30.97
C ASN A 399 -6.83 10.49 31.35
N THR A 400 -6.02 9.50 30.99
CA THR A 400 -6.16 8.13 31.49
C THR A 400 -5.91 8.14 33.00
N GLY A 401 -6.97 7.85 33.75
CA GLY A 401 -7.07 8.11 35.19
C GLY A 401 -5.99 7.48 36.06
N SER A 402 -5.54 8.28 37.04
CA SER A 402 -5.34 8.01 38.48
C SER A 402 -5.00 6.59 38.97
N ALA A 403 -4.23 5.81 38.24
CA ALA A 403 -3.39 4.75 38.80
C ALA A 403 -1.94 5.16 38.57
N GLU A 404 -1.07 4.93 39.55
CA GLU A 404 0.37 5.14 39.41
C GLU A 404 0.84 4.30 38.20
N LYS A 405 1.27 4.98 37.13
CA LYS A 405 1.76 4.34 35.90
C LYS A 405 3.26 4.17 36.03
N ASP A 406 3.77 3.02 35.57
CA ASP A 406 5.16 2.61 35.78
C ASP A 406 6.11 3.19 34.73
N LEU A 407 5.61 3.55 33.56
CA LEU A 407 6.45 4.00 32.46
C LEU A 407 5.78 5.08 31.61
N LYS A 408 6.48 6.17 31.31
CA LYS A 408 6.04 7.26 30.44
C LYS A 408 6.80 7.28 29.12
N ILE A 409 6.09 7.30 27.99
CA ILE A 409 6.66 7.34 26.64
C ILE A 409 6.10 8.54 25.88
N TRP A 410 6.99 9.27 25.21
CA TRP A 410 6.60 10.31 24.26
C TRP A 410 6.71 9.82 22.83
N VAL A 411 5.67 10.07 22.04
CA VAL A 411 5.67 9.84 20.58
C VAL A 411 5.24 11.10 19.85
N ASN A 412 5.89 11.37 18.72
CA ASN A 412 5.46 12.38 17.76
C ASN A 412 5.07 11.69 16.46
N TRP A 413 4.06 10.82 16.56
CA TRP A 413 3.53 10.05 15.45
C TRP A 413 2.10 10.52 15.14
N GLY A 414 1.57 10.13 13.99
CA GLY A 414 0.16 10.29 13.72
C GLY A 414 -0.70 9.51 14.74
N ARG A 415 -1.93 9.99 14.95
CA ARG A 415 -2.84 9.42 15.96
C ARG A 415 -3.05 7.93 15.74
N ASP A 416 -3.24 7.49 14.50
CA ASP A 416 -3.50 6.09 14.17
C ASP A 416 -2.30 5.20 14.50
N GLN A 417 -1.08 5.63 14.15
CA GLN A 417 0.15 4.93 14.52
C GLN A 417 0.34 4.82 16.03
N ALA A 418 0.03 5.88 16.77
CA ALA A 418 0.11 5.88 18.22
C ALA A 418 -0.97 4.98 18.86
N MET A 419 -2.18 4.93 18.28
CA MET A 419 -3.24 4.02 18.70
C MET A 419 -2.86 2.56 18.49
N VAL A 420 -2.21 2.22 17.36
CA VAL A 420 -1.69 0.86 17.13
C VAL A 420 -0.67 0.47 18.19
N LEU A 421 0.30 1.36 18.48
CA LEU A 421 1.28 1.12 19.54
C LEU A 421 0.58 0.90 20.89
N ASN A 422 -0.34 1.77 21.28
CA ASN A 422 -1.08 1.65 22.53
C ASN A 422 -1.86 0.32 22.61
N SER A 423 -2.48 -0.10 21.51
CA SER A 423 -3.22 -1.36 21.43
C SER A 423 -2.32 -2.58 21.65
N LEU A 424 -1.12 -2.59 21.05
CA LEU A 424 -0.14 -3.66 21.24
C LEU A 424 0.41 -3.72 22.67
N ILE A 425 0.60 -2.54 23.27
CA ILE A 425 1.02 -2.42 24.68
C ILE A 425 -0.01 -3.06 25.60
N GLU A 426 -1.29 -2.67 25.49
CA GLU A 426 -2.36 -3.17 26.36
C GLU A 426 -2.67 -4.66 26.16
N GLU A 427 -2.35 -5.21 24.99
CA GLU A 427 -2.63 -6.62 24.65
C GLU A 427 -1.51 -7.58 25.04
N SER A 428 -0.26 -7.19 24.82
CA SER A 428 0.88 -8.11 25.00
C SER A 428 1.81 -7.62 26.10
N PHE A 429 2.32 -6.39 25.98
CA PHE A 429 3.32 -5.90 26.92
C PHE A 429 2.81 -5.82 28.35
N THR A 430 1.73 -5.07 28.60
CA THR A 430 1.19 -4.87 29.95
C THR A 430 0.70 -6.19 30.58
N PRO A 431 -0.04 -7.08 29.86
CA PRO A 431 -0.45 -8.36 30.42
C PRO A 431 0.71 -9.32 30.72
N ASP A 432 1.73 -9.39 29.86
CA ASP A 432 2.85 -10.33 30.01
C ASP A 432 3.83 -9.89 31.10
N THR A 433 4.03 -8.58 31.26
CA THR A 433 5.04 -8.02 32.17
C THR A 433 4.46 -7.45 33.46
N GLY A 434 3.18 -7.09 33.45
CA GLY A 434 2.53 -6.32 34.52
C GLY A 434 2.88 -4.82 34.54
N ILE A 435 3.73 -4.33 33.61
CA ILE A 435 4.21 -2.94 33.56
C ILE A 435 3.19 -2.07 32.86
N LYS A 436 2.71 -1.01 33.51
CA LYS A 436 1.75 -0.07 32.92
C LYS A 436 2.43 1.08 32.20
N VAL A 437 2.01 1.35 30.97
CA VAL A 437 2.62 2.37 30.11
C VAL A 437 1.66 3.55 29.87
N GLU A 438 2.20 4.76 29.98
CA GLU A 438 1.58 6.01 29.58
C GLU A 438 2.16 6.48 28.25
N LEU A 439 1.35 6.44 27.19
CA LEU A 439 1.72 7.01 25.90
C LEU A 439 1.20 8.45 25.78
N GLU A 440 2.09 9.42 25.63
CA GLU A 440 1.76 10.83 25.38
C GLU A 440 2.17 11.24 23.96
N LEU A 441 1.20 11.73 23.17
CA LEU A 441 1.49 12.38 21.89
C LEU A 441 1.94 13.82 22.14
N THR A 442 3.14 14.18 21.70
CA THR A 442 3.72 15.50 21.99
C THR A 442 4.69 16.00 20.93
N ASP A 443 4.67 17.31 20.72
CA ASP A 443 5.65 18.05 19.91
C ASP A 443 6.82 18.60 20.76
N ALA A 444 6.82 18.35 22.07
CA ALA A 444 7.89 18.79 22.96
C ALA A 444 9.19 18.03 22.64
N THR A 445 10.30 18.76 22.55
CA THR A 445 11.62 18.12 22.38
C THR A 445 12.07 17.48 23.70
N LEU A 446 12.77 16.34 23.62
CA LEU A 446 13.32 15.67 24.81
C LEU A 446 14.17 16.60 25.67
N VAL A 447 14.99 17.46 25.04
CA VAL A 447 15.82 18.44 25.76
C VAL A 447 14.96 19.38 26.61
N LYS A 448 13.82 19.87 26.10
CA LYS A 448 12.91 20.71 26.88
C LYS A 448 12.28 19.93 28.03
N GLY A 449 11.86 18.68 27.79
CA GLY A 449 11.33 17.79 28.83
C GLY A 449 12.33 17.51 29.95
N ILE A 450 13.59 17.24 29.60
CA ILE A 450 14.68 17.00 30.56
C ILE A 450 14.93 18.27 31.39
N LEU A 451 15.03 19.44 30.75
CA LEU A 451 15.28 20.70 31.44
C LEU A 451 14.12 21.14 32.35
N SER A 452 12.88 20.77 32.02
CA SER A 452 11.71 21.05 32.84
C SER A 452 11.43 20.01 33.93
N GLY A 453 12.19 18.91 33.95
CA GLY A 453 11.98 17.79 34.88
C GLY A 453 10.74 16.95 34.56
N ASN A 454 10.22 17.02 33.33
CA ASN A 454 9.06 16.26 32.85
C ASN A 454 9.42 15.44 31.59
N ALA A 455 10.60 14.83 31.57
CA ALA A 455 11.02 13.95 30.49
C ALA A 455 10.25 12.62 30.54
N PRO A 456 10.08 11.92 29.40
CA PRO A 456 9.63 10.54 29.40
C PRO A 456 10.71 9.61 30.00
N ASP A 457 10.35 8.37 30.31
CA ASP A 457 11.29 7.35 30.76
C ASP A 457 12.16 6.82 29.61
N LEU A 458 11.58 6.69 28.41
CA LEU A 458 12.28 6.31 27.19
C LEU A 458 11.75 7.09 25.98
N SER A 459 12.53 7.10 24.89
CA SER A 459 12.14 7.66 23.60
C SER A 459 12.30 6.62 22.51
N LEU A 460 11.26 6.50 21.69
CA LEU A 460 11.29 5.75 20.44
C LEU A 460 11.71 6.68 19.29
N HIS A 461 12.11 6.09 18.17
CA HIS A 461 12.36 6.78 16.91
C HIS A 461 13.28 8.01 16.99
N LEU A 462 14.30 7.96 17.86
CA LEU A 462 15.34 8.99 17.93
C LEU A 462 16.08 9.06 16.58
N PRO A 463 16.18 10.23 15.95
CA PRO A 463 16.99 10.40 14.75
C PRO A 463 18.43 9.91 14.96
N ARG A 464 19.05 9.36 13.91
CA ARG A 464 20.35 8.64 13.98
C ARG A 464 21.43 9.29 14.84
N THR A 465 21.53 10.61 14.80
CA THR A 465 22.58 11.38 15.50
C THR A 465 22.26 11.70 16.97
N GLU A 466 20.99 11.66 17.36
CA GLU A 466 20.53 12.13 18.67
C GLU A 466 21.03 11.26 19.83
N PRO A 467 21.08 9.91 19.74
CA PRO A 467 21.56 9.09 20.84
C PRO A 467 22.95 9.48 21.35
N VAL A 468 23.93 9.67 20.45
CA VAL A 468 25.28 10.10 20.85
C VAL A 468 25.27 11.54 21.36
N ASN A 469 24.51 12.44 20.74
CA ASN A 469 24.44 13.85 21.12
C ASN A 469 23.86 14.04 22.54
N LEU A 470 22.89 13.20 22.91
CA LEU A 470 22.30 13.16 24.25
C LEU A 470 23.17 12.40 25.25
N ALA A 471 23.80 11.30 24.85
CA ALA A 471 24.76 10.56 25.68
C ALA A 471 25.94 11.42 26.12
N MET A 472 26.49 12.23 25.20
CA MET A 472 27.54 13.22 25.50
C MET A 472 27.14 14.22 26.59
N ARG A 473 25.84 14.47 26.76
CA ARG A 473 25.28 15.37 27.78
C ARG A 473 24.84 14.65 29.06
N GLY A 474 25.05 13.33 29.13
CA GLY A 474 24.57 12.48 30.23
C GLY A 474 23.05 12.31 30.26
N ALA A 475 22.35 12.60 29.16
CA ALA A 475 20.90 12.59 29.09
C ALA A 475 20.30 11.20 28.80
N LEU A 476 21.08 10.27 28.25
CA LEU A 476 20.67 8.87 28.03
C LEU A 476 21.39 7.92 28.98
N TYR A 477 20.70 6.85 29.35
CA TYR A 477 21.25 5.76 30.13
C TYR A 477 22.07 4.82 29.25
N ASP A 478 23.16 4.29 29.81
CA ASP A 478 24.00 3.32 29.12
C ASP A 478 23.35 1.93 29.18
N LEU A 479 22.94 1.42 28.03
CA LEU A 479 22.26 0.13 27.91
C LEU A 479 23.20 -1.06 28.16
N THR A 480 24.53 -0.85 28.11
CA THR A 480 25.50 -1.92 28.40
C THR A 480 25.51 -2.34 29.87
N GLU A 481 24.89 -1.54 30.75
CA GLU A 481 24.72 -1.84 32.17
C GLU A 481 23.65 -2.93 32.42
N PHE A 482 22.85 -3.31 31.42
CA PHE A 482 21.89 -4.41 31.55
C PHE A 482 22.58 -5.76 31.27
N GLU A 483 22.37 -6.75 32.15
CA GLU A 483 23.05 -8.06 32.11
C GLU A 483 22.84 -8.81 30.79
N ASP A 484 21.66 -8.69 30.18
CA ASP A 484 21.27 -9.37 28.94
C ASP A 484 21.54 -8.55 27.67
N TYR A 485 22.10 -7.33 27.76
CA TYR A 485 22.38 -6.45 26.62
C TYR A 485 23.10 -7.16 25.47
N THR A 486 24.13 -7.95 25.81
CA THR A 486 24.96 -8.66 24.81
C THR A 486 24.15 -9.67 24.01
N GLU A 487 23.08 -10.22 24.58
CA GLU A 487 22.19 -11.13 23.86
C GLU A 487 21.17 -10.37 23.01
N ILE A 488 20.62 -9.28 23.54
CA ILE A 488 19.65 -8.44 22.82
C ILE A 488 20.27 -7.81 21.56
N ILE A 489 21.51 -7.33 21.65
CA ILE A 489 22.15 -6.63 20.53
C ILE A 489 22.45 -7.56 19.33
N LYS A 490 22.56 -8.87 19.54
CA LYS A 490 22.76 -9.87 18.47
C LYS A 490 21.55 -10.03 17.56
N ARG A 491 20.37 -9.52 17.96
CA ARG A 491 19.15 -9.54 17.14
C ARG A 491 19.26 -8.62 15.92
N PHE A 492 20.14 -7.63 15.97
CA PHE A 492 20.30 -6.63 14.91
C PHE A 492 21.41 -6.99 13.94
N GLY A 493 21.31 -6.47 12.71
CA GLY A 493 22.35 -6.65 11.69
C GLY A 493 23.71 -6.15 12.14
N GLU A 494 24.77 -6.74 11.58
CA GLU A 494 26.14 -6.32 11.84
C GLU A 494 26.29 -4.81 11.55
N SER A 495 26.90 -4.07 12.48
CA SER A 495 27.06 -2.60 12.49
C SER A 495 25.83 -1.74 12.78
N ALA A 496 24.62 -2.29 12.93
CA ALA A 496 23.41 -1.50 13.13
C ALA A 496 23.43 -0.62 14.39
N ASP A 497 24.15 -1.04 15.43
CA ASP A 497 24.23 -0.34 16.72
C ASP A 497 25.42 0.61 16.83
N VAL A 498 26.40 0.51 15.93
CA VAL A 498 27.60 1.37 15.90
C VAL A 498 27.26 2.87 15.95
N PRO A 499 26.22 3.39 15.27
CA PRO A 499 25.84 4.80 15.36
C PRO A 499 25.42 5.27 16.76
N TYR A 500 25.09 4.33 17.65
CA TYR A 500 24.54 4.60 18.98
C TYR A 500 25.55 4.36 20.12
N ARG A 501 26.79 4.03 19.78
CA ARG A 501 27.90 3.84 20.74
C ARG A 501 28.61 5.15 21.03
N TYR A 502 28.91 5.41 22.30
CA TYR A 502 29.72 6.55 22.74
C TYR A 502 30.64 6.16 23.89
N GLY A 503 31.94 6.42 23.77
CA GLY A 503 32.92 5.91 24.73
C GLY A 503 32.91 4.37 24.76
N ASN A 504 32.69 3.80 25.95
CA ASN A 504 32.56 2.35 26.16
C ASN A 504 31.09 1.87 26.25
N GLY A 505 30.13 2.78 26.08
CA GLY A 505 28.71 2.52 26.27
C GLY A 505 27.89 2.53 24.97
N THR A 506 26.65 2.06 25.07
CA THR A 506 25.66 2.07 23.98
C THR A 506 24.36 2.67 24.49
N TYR A 507 23.86 3.70 23.82
CA TYR A 507 22.80 4.56 24.36
C TYR A 507 21.46 4.47 23.63
N ALA A 508 21.36 3.59 22.63
CA ALA A 508 20.11 3.23 21.99
C ALA A 508 20.20 1.84 21.36
N LEU A 509 19.05 1.14 21.26
CA LEU A 509 18.89 0.01 20.35
C LEU A 509 18.46 0.51 18.96
N PRO A 510 18.89 -0.13 17.86
CA PRO A 510 18.36 0.17 16.54
C PRO A 510 16.85 -0.04 16.46
N ASP A 511 16.16 0.86 15.79
CA ASP A 511 14.69 0.87 15.62
C ASP A 511 14.32 0.73 14.13
N THR A 512 14.84 1.63 13.28
CA THR A 512 14.69 1.52 11.82
C THR A 512 16.03 1.60 11.09
N GLN A 513 16.08 1.07 9.88
CA GLN A 513 17.23 1.24 8.96
C GLN A 513 16.75 1.68 7.59
N SER A 514 17.54 2.56 6.98
CA SER A 514 17.30 3.09 5.64
C SER A 514 18.62 3.16 4.88
N PHE A 515 18.63 2.72 3.64
CA PHE A 515 19.82 2.70 2.80
C PHE A 515 19.42 2.85 1.33
N TYR A 516 20.40 3.26 0.52
CA TYR A 516 20.22 3.45 -0.91
C TYR A 516 20.40 2.15 -1.69
N ILE A 517 19.61 1.98 -2.74
CA ILE A 517 19.77 0.97 -3.79
C ILE A 517 19.66 1.62 -5.16
N MET A 518 20.13 0.95 -6.20
CA MET A 518 20.00 1.43 -7.58
C MET A 518 18.72 0.89 -8.21
N PHE A 519 17.98 1.75 -8.89
CA PHE A 519 16.78 1.44 -9.68
C PHE A 519 17.07 1.67 -11.16
N TYR A 520 16.51 0.82 -12.01
CA TYR A 520 16.65 0.97 -13.45
C TYR A 520 15.40 0.51 -14.22
N ARG A 521 15.22 1.05 -15.42
CA ARG A 521 14.22 0.64 -16.41
C ARG A 521 14.83 -0.40 -17.36
N SER A 522 14.48 -1.67 -17.17
CA SER A 522 15.07 -2.79 -17.92
C SER A 522 14.84 -2.64 -19.41
N ASP A 523 13.61 -2.33 -19.79
CA ASP A 523 13.19 -2.12 -21.17
C ASP A 523 13.98 -1.00 -21.90
N ILE A 524 14.27 0.11 -21.21
CA ILE A 524 15.01 1.24 -21.78
C ILE A 524 16.51 0.91 -21.87
N LEU A 525 17.07 0.31 -20.83
CA LEU A 525 18.48 -0.11 -20.83
C LEU A 525 18.74 -1.14 -21.93
N GLU A 526 17.85 -2.12 -22.10
CA GLU A 526 17.92 -3.12 -23.17
C GLU A 526 17.82 -2.49 -24.56
N LYS A 527 16.86 -1.58 -24.79
CA LYS A 527 16.70 -0.86 -26.07
C LYS A 527 17.95 -0.05 -26.44
N LEU A 528 18.69 0.45 -25.45
CA LEU A 528 19.90 1.25 -25.64
C LEU A 528 21.19 0.44 -25.50
N GLU A 529 21.09 -0.88 -25.34
CA GLU A 529 22.23 -1.79 -25.16
C GLU A 529 23.12 -1.41 -23.96
N ILE A 530 22.52 -0.85 -22.92
CA ILE A 530 23.19 -0.44 -21.68
C ILE A 530 23.09 -1.60 -20.66
N PRO A 531 24.21 -2.22 -20.26
CA PRO A 531 24.18 -3.19 -19.17
C PRO A 531 23.88 -2.51 -17.83
N VAL A 532 23.29 -3.24 -16.88
CA VAL A 532 23.06 -2.75 -15.51
C VAL A 532 24.42 -2.42 -14.85
N PRO A 533 24.66 -1.17 -14.40
CA PRO A 533 25.97 -0.78 -13.86
C PRO A 533 26.34 -1.43 -12.52
N GLU A 534 27.52 -2.01 -12.42
CA GLU A 534 28.11 -2.47 -11.16
C GLU A 534 29.12 -1.46 -10.58
N THR A 535 29.72 -0.64 -11.43
CA THR A 535 30.78 0.31 -11.06
C THR A 535 30.40 1.74 -11.40
N TRP A 536 30.97 2.71 -10.69
CA TRP A 536 30.72 4.12 -10.97
C TRP A 536 31.14 4.53 -12.40
N GLU A 537 32.18 3.92 -12.95
CA GLU A 537 32.60 4.13 -14.34
C GLU A 537 31.52 3.68 -15.32
N GLN A 538 30.91 2.51 -15.08
CA GLN A 538 29.78 2.03 -15.88
C GLN A 538 28.54 2.91 -15.70
N PHE A 539 28.26 3.39 -14.48
CA PHE A 539 27.13 4.28 -14.21
C PHE A 539 27.27 5.60 -14.98
N LEU A 540 28.48 6.19 -14.99
CA LEU A 540 28.77 7.41 -15.74
C LEU A 540 28.76 7.18 -17.26
N ALA A 541 29.21 6.01 -17.73
CA ALA A 541 29.11 5.64 -19.14
C ALA A 541 27.64 5.51 -19.58
N ALA A 542 26.82 4.82 -18.78
CA ALA A 542 25.37 4.74 -18.99
C ALA A 542 24.74 6.13 -18.99
N THR A 543 25.06 6.98 -18.01
CA THR A 543 24.59 8.37 -17.91
C THR A 543 24.90 9.14 -19.20
N ALA A 544 26.11 9.00 -19.76
CA ALA A 544 26.47 9.68 -21.00
C ALA A 544 25.66 9.21 -22.22
N VAL A 545 25.33 7.92 -22.31
CA VAL A 545 24.43 7.39 -23.36
C VAL A 545 23.01 7.93 -23.16
N LEU A 546 22.51 7.93 -21.92
CA LEU A 546 21.19 8.47 -21.59
C LEU A 546 21.08 9.96 -21.95
N GLN A 547 22.08 10.77 -21.61
CA GLN A 547 22.11 12.20 -21.92
C GLN A 547 22.17 12.50 -23.43
N ARG A 548 22.84 11.65 -24.23
CA ARG A 548 22.81 11.77 -25.70
C ARG A 548 21.43 11.53 -26.28
N ASN A 549 20.59 10.79 -25.56
CA ASN A 549 19.19 10.55 -25.88
C ASN A 549 18.27 11.47 -25.05
N ASN A 550 18.74 12.67 -24.64
CA ASN A 550 17.96 13.65 -23.86
C ASN A 550 17.32 13.14 -22.55
N MET A 551 17.79 12.01 -22.02
CA MET A 551 17.39 11.47 -20.72
C MET A 551 18.41 11.82 -19.64
N GLN A 552 18.09 11.52 -18.39
CA GLN A 552 18.95 11.83 -17.25
C GLN A 552 19.16 10.61 -16.35
N SER A 553 20.17 10.68 -15.49
CA SER A 553 20.32 9.78 -14.36
C SER A 553 20.09 10.53 -13.05
N TRP A 554 19.81 9.79 -11.98
CA TRP A 554 19.56 10.36 -10.66
C TRP A 554 20.52 9.83 -9.61
N ILE A 555 21.00 10.72 -8.76
CA ILE A 555 21.63 10.37 -7.49
C ILE A 555 21.04 11.24 -6.37
N PRO A 556 20.89 10.73 -5.14
CA PRO A 556 20.29 11.48 -4.03
C PRO A 556 21.06 12.77 -3.75
N TYR A 557 20.32 13.87 -3.67
CA TYR A 557 20.82 15.17 -3.25
C TYR A 557 19.82 15.81 -2.28
N THR A 558 20.19 15.92 -1.00
CA THR A 558 19.35 16.59 0.00
C THR A 558 19.75 18.06 0.14
N GLN A 559 18.80 18.96 -0.15
CA GLN A 559 18.94 20.37 0.22
C GLN A 559 18.77 20.51 1.75
N ILE A 560 19.77 21.08 2.41
CA ILE A 560 19.70 21.34 3.85
C ILE A 560 18.86 22.60 4.07
N THR A 561 17.56 22.41 4.27
CA THR A 561 16.59 23.50 4.50
C THR A 561 16.24 23.71 5.98
N ALA A 562 16.55 22.72 6.83
CA ALA A 562 16.36 22.78 8.29
C ALA A 562 17.43 21.95 9.02
N SER A 563 17.67 22.26 10.30
CA SER A 563 18.62 21.51 11.15
C SER A 563 18.22 20.05 11.37
N SER A 564 16.91 19.74 11.40
CA SER A 564 16.39 18.38 11.50
C SER A 564 16.87 17.47 10.37
N THR A 565 17.12 18.03 9.19
CA THR A 565 17.66 17.30 8.03
C THR A 565 19.02 16.67 8.36
N VAL A 566 19.86 17.38 9.11
CA VAL A 566 21.21 16.91 9.49
C VAL A 566 21.12 15.69 10.42
N ASN A 567 20.05 15.58 11.20
CA ASN A 567 19.92 14.57 12.23
C ASN A 567 19.70 13.15 11.69
N THR A 568 19.32 13.02 10.41
CA THR A 568 19.26 11.75 9.66
C THR A 568 20.64 11.07 9.56
N GLY A 569 21.72 11.84 9.72
CA GLY A 569 23.09 11.38 9.61
C GLY A 569 23.60 11.44 8.16
N VAL A 570 24.91 11.65 8.01
CA VAL A 570 25.54 11.90 6.69
C VAL A 570 25.28 10.78 5.69
N GLY A 571 25.15 9.54 6.16
CA GLY A 571 24.85 8.39 5.31
C GLY A 571 23.48 8.42 4.63
N GLY A 572 22.48 9.09 5.22
CA GLY A 572 21.15 9.25 4.61
C GLY A 572 20.90 10.61 3.97
N LEU A 573 21.91 11.49 3.91
CA LEU A 573 21.79 12.81 3.28
C LEU A 573 22.18 12.80 1.80
N ASN A 574 23.22 12.04 1.46
CA ASN A 574 23.76 11.94 0.11
C ASN A 574 24.76 10.79 0.04
N LEU A 575 25.28 10.54 -1.15
CA LEU A 575 26.20 9.44 -1.42
C LEU A 575 27.67 9.72 -1.07
N PHE A 576 28.04 10.92 -0.59
CA PHE A 576 29.45 11.22 -0.30
C PHE A 576 30.04 10.26 0.74
N ALA A 577 29.30 9.93 1.79
CA ALA A 577 29.74 8.97 2.82
C ALA A 577 30.00 7.57 2.25
N SER A 578 29.14 7.11 1.34
CA SER A 578 29.31 5.83 0.62
C SER A 578 30.54 5.89 -0.29
N ILE A 579 30.64 6.92 -1.13
CA ILE A 579 31.76 7.10 -2.09
C ILE A 579 33.10 7.21 -1.35
N LEU A 580 33.15 7.91 -0.22
CA LEU A 580 34.36 8.01 0.60
C LEU A 580 34.84 6.63 1.09
N GLN A 581 33.92 5.83 1.65
CA GLN A 581 34.24 4.49 2.15
C GLN A 581 34.60 3.52 1.03
N GLN A 582 33.94 3.62 -0.12
CA GLN A 582 34.26 2.81 -1.30
C GLN A 582 35.68 3.07 -1.82
N HIS A 583 36.16 4.31 -1.70
CA HIS A 583 37.55 4.69 -1.98
C HIS A 583 38.55 4.31 -0.85
N GLY A 584 38.08 3.68 0.23
CA GLY A 584 38.91 3.33 1.40
C GLY A 584 39.22 4.51 2.33
N GLY A 585 38.47 5.62 2.22
CA GLY A 585 38.57 6.77 3.12
C GLY A 585 37.68 6.66 4.36
N SER A 586 37.93 7.53 5.33
CA SER A 586 37.17 7.65 6.58
C SER A 586 36.91 9.13 6.91
N PHE A 587 35.87 9.41 7.70
CA PHE A 587 35.59 10.77 8.20
C PHE A 587 36.55 11.21 9.30
N TYR A 588 37.08 10.26 10.07
CA TYR A 588 37.97 10.49 11.20
C TYR A 588 39.21 9.60 11.11
N ASN A 589 40.29 10.02 11.77
CA ASN A 589 41.43 9.12 12.00
C ASN A 589 41.04 7.96 12.94
N ASP A 590 41.87 6.91 12.99
CA ASP A 590 41.59 5.71 13.79
C ASP A 590 41.37 6.01 15.28
N SER A 591 42.08 7.02 15.82
CA SER A 591 41.91 7.47 17.21
C SER A 591 40.70 8.37 17.44
N LYS A 592 39.95 8.75 16.39
CA LYS A 592 38.78 9.63 16.42
C LYS A 592 39.04 11.01 17.06
N THR A 593 40.28 11.50 16.97
CA THR A 593 40.72 12.79 17.56
C THR A 593 40.81 13.93 16.55
N ALA A 594 40.81 13.61 15.25
CA ALA A 594 40.85 14.58 14.17
C ALA A 594 40.04 14.09 12.97
N THR A 595 39.61 15.01 12.13
CA THR A 595 38.96 14.66 10.85
C THR A 595 40.01 14.09 9.89
N ALA A 596 39.59 13.16 9.03
CA ALA A 596 40.41 12.61 7.95
C ALA A 596 40.00 13.16 6.57
N LEU A 597 39.19 14.24 6.56
CA LEU A 597 38.64 14.84 5.35
C LEU A 597 39.67 15.62 4.52
N GLU A 598 40.83 15.95 5.10
CA GLU A 598 41.94 16.62 4.40
C GLU A 598 42.87 15.62 3.68
N THR A 599 42.61 14.32 3.79
CA THR A 599 43.44 13.31 3.12
C THR A 599 43.26 13.36 1.59
N PRO A 600 44.30 12.99 0.81
CA PRO A 600 44.17 12.88 -0.65
C PRO A 600 43.01 11.97 -1.08
N THR A 601 42.78 10.87 -0.36
CA THR A 601 41.64 9.96 -0.61
C THR A 601 40.30 10.65 -0.42
N ALA A 602 40.13 11.40 0.68
CA ALA A 602 38.88 12.12 0.94
C ALA A 602 38.65 13.25 -0.07
N LEU A 603 39.69 13.99 -0.43
CA LEU A 603 39.60 15.01 -1.47
C LEU A 603 39.23 14.41 -2.83
N SER A 604 39.84 13.28 -3.20
CA SER A 604 39.53 12.56 -4.45
C SER A 604 38.08 12.08 -4.48
N ALA A 605 37.59 11.48 -3.39
CA ALA A 605 36.20 11.04 -3.27
C ALA A 605 35.22 12.22 -3.34
N PHE A 606 35.57 13.34 -2.71
CA PHE A 606 34.75 14.56 -2.75
C PHE A 606 34.70 15.17 -4.13
N THR A 607 35.85 15.31 -4.81
CA THR A 607 35.92 15.78 -6.20
C THR A 607 35.08 14.88 -7.10
N PHE A 608 35.24 13.55 -7.00
CA PHE A 608 34.45 12.59 -7.77
C PHE A 608 32.94 12.77 -7.57
N TRP A 609 32.49 12.89 -6.32
CA TRP A 609 31.09 13.15 -6.01
C TRP A 609 30.60 14.49 -6.57
N THR A 610 31.38 15.57 -6.43
CA THR A 610 31.00 16.88 -6.97
C THR A 610 30.98 16.92 -8.50
N ASP A 611 31.85 16.16 -9.17
CA ASP A 611 31.92 16.06 -10.63
C ASP A 611 30.62 15.52 -11.22
N MET A 612 29.86 14.68 -10.49
CA MET A 612 28.53 14.22 -10.90
C MET A 612 27.62 15.40 -11.27
N TYR A 613 27.68 16.49 -10.50
CA TYR A 613 26.86 17.68 -10.71
C TYR A 613 27.57 18.71 -11.60
N THR A 614 28.86 18.96 -11.38
CA THR A 614 29.58 20.05 -12.06
C THR A 614 30.00 19.67 -13.48
N LYS A 615 30.40 18.42 -13.71
CA LYS A 615 30.89 17.90 -15.00
C LYS A 615 29.82 17.08 -15.73
N TYR A 616 29.21 16.12 -15.05
CA TYR A 616 28.19 15.24 -15.64
C TYR A 616 26.77 15.82 -15.58
N LYS A 617 26.59 16.99 -14.95
CA LYS A 617 25.32 17.74 -14.96
C LYS A 617 24.11 16.95 -14.46
N LEU A 618 24.32 16.01 -13.53
CA LEU A 618 23.19 15.37 -12.86
C LEU A 618 22.36 16.43 -12.11
N PRO A 619 21.02 16.33 -12.13
CA PRO A 619 20.16 17.31 -11.50
C PRO A 619 20.25 17.23 -9.97
N THR A 620 20.14 18.37 -9.30
CA THR A 620 20.11 18.48 -7.84
C THR A 620 18.69 18.49 -7.26
N THR A 621 17.67 18.53 -8.12
CA THR A 621 16.26 18.53 -7.76
C THR A 621 15.47 17.78 -8.83
N ALA A 622 14.83 16.68 -8.45
CA ALA A 622 13.90 15.95 -9.30
C ALA A 622 12.96 15.11 -8.43
N SER A 623 11.79 14.77 -8.97
CA SER A 623 11.02 13.62 -8.46
C SER A 623 11.50 12.38 -9.20
N PHE A 624 12.42 11.64 -8.61
CA PHE A 624 12.95 10.42 -9.23
C PHE A 624 11.84 9.38 -9.42
N TYR A 625 10.96 9.20 -8.43
CA TYR A 625 9.77 8.35 -8.54
C TYR A 625 8.98 8.62 -9.83
N ASN A 626 8.58 9.87 -10.06
CA ASN A 626 7.80 10.22 -11.26
C ASN A 626 8.64 10.02 -12.55
N ARG A 627 9.91 10.44 -12.55
CA ARG A 627 10.74 10.38 -13.77
C ARG A 627 11.21 8.96 -14.13
N LEU A 628 11.31 8.06 -13.16
CA LEU A 628 11.56 6.64 -13.39
C LEU A 628 10.33 5.95 -13.99
N ARG A 629 9.13 6.24 -13.46
CA ARG A 629 7.85 5.78 -14.04
C ARG A 629 7.72 6.20 -15.50
N LEU A 630 8.12 7.42 -15.81
CA LEU A 630 8.14 7.91 -17.19
C LEU A 630 9.26 7.35 -18.04
N GLY A 631 10.36 6.93 -17.43
CA GLY A 631 11.57 6.51 -18.12
C GLY A 631 12.45 7.66 -18.63
N THR A 632 12.15 8.92 -18.32
CA THR A 632 13.06 10.06 -18.60
C THR A 632 14.25 10.11 -17.64
N MET A 633 14.15 9.39 -16.52
CA MET A 633 15.27 9.01 -15.65
C MET A 633 15.32 7.48 -15.47
N PRO A 634 15.78 6.72 -16.48
CA PRO A 634 15.69 5.27 -16.46
C PRO A 634 16.75 4.60 -15.58
N LEU A 635 17.64 5.37 -14.95
CA LEU A 635 18.72 4.86 -14.11
C LEU A 635 18.95 5.84 -12.96
N GLY A 636 18.91 5.36 -11.73
CA GLY A 636 19.23 6.22 -10.58
C GLY A 636 19.31 5.48 -9.26
N ILE A 637 19.69 6.21 -8.22
CA ILE A 637 19.88 5.67 -6.87
C ILE A 637 18.90 6.37 -5.94
N GLU A 638 18.19 5.60 -5.11
CA GLU A 638 17.25 6.14 -4.13
C GLU A 638 17.09 5.20 -2.93
N VAL A 639 16.45 5.66 -1.86
CA VAL A 639 16.17 4.84 -0.67
C VAL A 639 15.35 3.61 -1.04
N TYR A 640 15.66 2.46 -0.43
CA TYR A 640 15.02 1.17 -0.75
C TYR A 640 13.49 1.18 -0.66
N THR A 641 12.90 2.04 0.17
CA THR A 641 11.44 2.20 0.31
C THR A 641 10.76 2.67 -0.99
N LEU A 642 11.50 3.20 -1.96
CA LEU A 642 10.95 3.48 -3.29
C LEU A 642 10.49 2.19 -4.00
N TYR A 643 11.05 1.03 -3.67
CA TYR A 643 10.63 -0.27 -4.20
C TYR A 643 9.15 -0.54 -3.92
N THR A 644 8.72 -0.41 -2.65
CA THR A 644 7.32 -0.66 -2.27
C THR A 644 6.41 0.37 -2.91
N THR A 645 6.82 1.65 -2.95
CA THR A 645 6.04 2.70 -3.63
C THR A 645 5.84 2.41 -5.12
N LEU A 646 6.88 1.97 -5.85
CA LEU A 646 6.76 1.61 -7.26
C LEU A 646 5.89 0.36 -7.47
N LYS A 647 6.05 -0.66 -6.62
CA LYS A 647 5.28 -1.90 -6.72
C LYS A 647 3.78 -1.65 -6.57
N GLU A 648 3.40 -0.77 -5.64
CA GLU A 648 2.00 -0.45 -5.37
C GLU A 648 1.40 0.59 -6.31
N ALA A 649 2.16 1.64 -6.66
CA ALA A 649 1.61 2.84 -7.29
C ALA A 649 2.05 3.08 -8.75
N ALA A 650 2.78 2.14 -9.36
CA ALA A 650 3.23 2.23 -10.76
C ALA A 650 2.91 0.97 -11.61
N PRO A 651 1.65 0.51 -11.69
CA PRO A 651 1.27 -0.68 -12.45
C PRO A 651 1.57 -0.56 -13.96
N GLU A 652 1.68 0.65 -14.50
CA GLU A 652 1.98 0.90 -15.92
C GLU A 652 3.40 0.48 -16.33
N ILE A 653 4.31 0.29 -15.38
CA ILE A 653 5.69 -0.16 -15.63
C ILE A 653 5.98 -1.53 -15.03
N ASP A 654 4.97 -2.29 -14.60
CA ASP A 654 5.18 -3.64 -14.05
C ASP A 654 5.96 -4.53 -15.04
N GLY A 655 6.99 -5.23 -14.54
CA GLY A 655 7.92 -6.00 -15.37
C GLY A 655 8.91 -5.19 -16.22
N ARG A 656 8.85 -3.84 -16.22
CA ARG A 656 9.72 -2.94 -17.00
C ARG A 656 10.82 -2.25 -16.17
N TRP A 657 10.98 -2.62 -14.91
CA TRP A 657 12.00 -2.05 -14.02
C TRP A 657 12.60 -3.12 -13.10
N GLY A 658 13.75 -2.79 -12.51
CA GLY A 658 14.43 -3.64 -11.53
C GLY A 658 15.28 -2.84 -10.56
N ILE A 659 15.88 -3.57 -9.61
CA ILE A 659 16.81 -3.02 -8.62
C ILE A 659 18.18 -3.70 -8.71
N ALA A 660 19.21 -2.98 -8.30
CA ALA A 660 20.58 -3.47 -8.24
C ALA A 660 21.34 -2.82 -7.07
N LEU A 661 22.53 -3.35 -6.77
CA LEU A 661 23.44 -2.73 -5.80
C LEU A 661 23.80 -1.31 -6.26
N VAL A 662 24.04 -0.42 -5.31
CA VAL A 662 24.66 0.88 -5.60
C VAL A 662 26.01 0.63 -6.28
N PRO A 663 26.35 1.36 -7.37
CA PRO A 663 27.62 1.20 -8.04
C PRO A 663 28.79 1.34 -7.05
N GLY A 664 29.78 0.47 -7.19
CA GLY A 664 30.94 0.44 -6.32
C GLY A 664 32.19 1.00 -6.98
N THR A 665 33.24 1.16 -6.15
CA THR A 665 34.60 1.48 -6.62
C THR A 665 35.44 0.20 -6.62
N ARG A 666 36.22 -0.02 -7.69
CA ARG A 666 37.14 -1.15 -7.76
C ARG A 666 38.37 -0.89 -6.87
N LEU A 667 38.58 -1.77 -5.88
CA LEU A 667 39.72 -1.73 -4.98
C LEU A 667 40.31 -3.14 -4.87
N ASN A 668 41.61 -3.30 -5.16
CA ASN A 668 42.33 -4.57 -5.02
C ASN A 668 41.69 -5.77 -5.75
N GLY A 669 41.07 -5.54 -6.91
CA GLY A 669 40.45 -6.58 -7.72
C GLY A 669 38.96 -6.84 -7.42
N THR A 670 38.44 -6.36 -6.29
CA THR A 670 37.03 -6.48 -5.90
C THR A 670 36.31 -5.14 -6.06
N VAL A 671 35.01 -5.17 -6.36
CA VAL A 671 34.17 -3.96 -6.37
C VAL A 671 33.60 -3.75 -4.97
N ASN A 672 33.90 -2.62 -4.36
CA ASN A 672 33.37 -2.26 -3.05
C ASN A 672 32.04 -1.52 -3.21
N HIS A 673 30.94 -2.16 -2.85
CA HIS A 673 29.57 -1.62 -2.91
C HIS A 673 29.08 -1.05 -1.57
N THR A 674 29.99 -0.67 -0.65
CA THR A 674 29.58 -0.13 0.66
C THR A 674 28.60 1.03 0.50
N VAL A 675 27.46 0.94 1.20
CA VAL A 675 26.46 2.00 1.28
C VAL A 675 26.36 2.47 2.72
N SER A 676 26.50 3.77 2.95
CA SER A 676 26.18 4.37 4.24
C SER A 676 24.67 4.50 4.36
N GLY A 677 24.11 4.02 5.47
CA GLY A 677 22.67 4.13 5.75
C GLY A 677 22.31 5.24 6.74
N ALA A 678 21.01 5.42 6.91
CA ALA A 678 20.34 6.13 7.99
C ALA A 678 19.48 5.17 8.82
N GLY A 679 18.79 5.70 9.82
CA GLY A 679 17.96 4.91 10.72
C GLY A 679 17.62 5.66 11.99
N THR A 680 16.83 5.02 12.84
CA THR A 680 16.45 5.55 14.14
C THR A 680 16.87 4.61 15.25
N GLY A 681 17.00 5.14 16.46
CA GLY A 681 17.25 4.36 17.66
C GLY A 681 16.18 4.60 18.73
N CYS A 682 16.10 3.70 19.69
CA CYS A 682 15.28 3.87 20.89
C CYS A 682 16.17 3.82 22.13
N GLY A 683 15.99 4.76 23.06
CA GLY A 683 16.90 4.95 24.19
C GLY A 683 16.17 5.34 25.48
N ILE A 684 16.80 5.03 26.61
CA ILE A 684 16.26 5.29 27.96
C ILE A 684 16.83 6.62 28.48
N ILE A 685 15.97 7.48 29.02
CA ILE A 685 16.40 8.76 29.59
C ILE A 685 17.11 8.51 30.93
N SER A 686 18.29 9.09 31.12
CA SER A 686 19.14 8.86 32.29
C SER A 686 18.44 9.19 33.63
N SER A 687 17.59 10.22 33.62
CA SER A 687 16.80 10.65 34.80
C SER A 687 15.63 9.74 35.14
N SER A 688 15.28 8.77 34.30
CA SER A 688 14.19 7.82 34.57
C SER A 688 14.42 7.06 35.87
N LYS A 689 13.34 6.86 36.64
CA LYS A 689 13.36 5.99 37.83
C LYS A 689 12.99 4.55 37.52
N HIS A 690 12.55 4.28 36.29
CA HIS A 690 11.95 3.02 35.82
C HIS A 690 12.81 2.38 34.72
N LYS A 691 14.12 2.29 34.98
CA LYS A 691 15.10 1.88 33.95
C LYS A 691 14.94 0.42 33.54
N GLN A 692 14.63 -0.45 34.50
CA GLN A 692 14.41 -1.87 34.26
C GLN A 692 13.15 -2.09 33.43
N GLU A 693 12.06 -1.42 33.79
CA GLU A 693 10.79 -1.46 33.07
C GLU A 693 10.94 -0.90 31.65
N ALA A 694 11.69 0.20 31.51
CA ALA A 694 12.03 0.78 30.21
C ALA A 694 12.85 -0.18 29.34
N TRP A 695 13.75 -0.95 29.94
CA TRP A 695 14.53 -1.95 29.22
C TRP A 695 13.68 -3.13 28.75
N GLU A 696 12.76 -3.63 29.58
CA GLU A 696 11.78 -4.65 29.15
C GLU A 696 10.94 -4.13 27.98
N PHE A 697 10.51 -2.87 28.03
CA PHE A 697 9.78 -2.24 26.93
C PHE A 697 10.61 -2.20 25.64
N LEU A 698 11.88 -1.75 25.70
CA LEU A 698 12.74 -1.69 24.51
C LEU A 698 12.98 -3.09 23.91
N LYS A 699 13.17 -4.11 24.75
CA LYS A 699 13.32 -5.51 24.30
C LYS A 699 12.08 -6.05 23.59
N TRP A 700 10.90 -5.70 24.10
CA TRP A 700 9.62 -6.05 23.48
C TRP A 700 9.42 -5.29 22.17
N TRP A 701 9.52 -3.96 22.21
CA TRP A 701 9.31 -3.08 21.07
C TRP A 701 10.18 -3.46 19.87
N THR A 702 11.47 -3.72 20.11
CA THR A 702 12.45 -4.06 19.06
C THR A 702 12.47 -5.55 18.70
N SER A 703 11.53 -6.35 19.20
CA SER A 703 11.43 -7.76 18.83
C SER A 703 10.88 -7.93 17.41
N ALA A 704 11.29 -9.00 16.71
CA ALA A 704 10.82 -9.27 15.35
C ALA A 704 9.29 -9.44 15.28
N ASP A 705 8.69 -10.09 16.27
CA ASP A 705 7.24 -10.28 16.37
C ASP A 705 6.50 -8.95 16.55
N THR A 706 6.93 -8.13 17.51
CA THR A 706 6.28 -6.83 17.78
C THR A 706 6.42 -5.88 16.60
N GLN A 707 7.59 -5.80 15.97
CA GLN A 707 7.79 -4.99 14.76
C GLN A 707 6.93 -5.46 13.59
N LEU A 708 6.80 -6.77 13.39
CA LEU A 708 5.92 -7.34 12.36
C LEU A 708 4.45 -7.01 12.64
N ARG A 709 3.98 -7.24 13.87
CA ARG A 709 2.60 -6.92 14.28
C ARG A 709 2.29 -5.43 14.17
N TYR A 710 3.22 -4.56 14.59
CA TYR A 710 3.07 -3.12 14.45
C TYR A 710 2.89 -2.71 12.98
N ASN A 711 3.78 -3.16 12.09
CA ASN A 711 3.69 -2.84 10.67
C ASN A 711 2.39 -3.37 10.05
N ASN A 712 2.02 -4.63 10.31
CA ASN A 712 0.77 -5.22 9.81
C ASN A 712 -0.47 -4.45 10.28
N ASN A 713 -0.49 -4.03 11.55
CA ASN A 713 -1.63 -3.32 12.13
C ASN A 713 -1.74 -1.89 11.60
N VAL A 714 -0.60 -1.21 11.39
CA VAL A 714 -0.56 0.09 10.72
C VAL A 714 -1.08 -0.01 9.29
N GLU A 715 -0.60 -1.00 8.53
CA GLU A 715 -1.06 -1.28 7.15
C GLU A 715 -2.56 -1.59 7.09
N SER A 716 -3.07 -2.39 8.04
CA SER A 716 -4.49 -2.76 8.08
C SER A 716 -5.43 -1.57 8.33
N ILE A 717 -4.95 -0.57 9.10
CA ILE A 717 -5.71 0.64 9.41
C ILE A 717 -5.58 1.69 8.31
N LEU A 718 -4.36 1.96 7.86
CA LEU A 718 -4.06 3.03 6.90
C LEU A 718 -4.21 2.60 5.43
N GLY A 719 -4.22 1.30 5.16
CA GLY A 719 -4.02 0.73 3.82
C GLY A 719 -2.53 0.53 3.51
N ALA A 720 -2.25 -0.35 2.54
CA ALA A 720 -0.93 -0.57 1.95
C ALA A 720 -0.43 0.66 1.17
#